data_AF-A0A7Y4T6W0-F1
#
_entry.id   AF-A0A7Y4T6W0-F1
#
_cell.length_a   1.000
_cell.length_b   1.000
_cell.length_c   1.000
_cell.angle_alpha   90.00
_cell.angle_beta   90.00
_cell.angle_gamma   90.00
#
_symmetry.space_group_name_H-M   'P 1'
#
loop_
_entity.id
_entity.type
_entity.pdbx_description
1 polymer ?
#
loop_
_entity_poly.entity_id
_entity_poly.type
_entity_poly.pdbx_seq_one_letter_code
_entity_poly.pdbx_strand_id
1 'polypeptide(L)'
;MLHSHSRAFARACSVLAAILLVLLAMPASADLRSSPTWYDQNAVGSAPDWHYRVPVNVPAGATVNSTIKVDVDFNALLSTMGISGTFDVNSPRIVRPGGSLAVRQEFSDTIYNGATDASNNGRGEIRFILEDAGASVYQVYFDITQNGAKAANPQTPINGNFERGAIGTSQPAAWNAPTGASSLDAQVRPSETPSVTTNGTNAYPTPKTTDGTPRTGAFSYMIGSRGQNETGDNSRTITRTFTVPATNPGNFTVRWRVEGWDSTGYDTLTIRLNAGGTTINVVGPAYGNYTTAPHSPNMSNVTNAPQSAVQPGYRAYNYFDMTSTGAHTQGMSVAAQGEPWWTRTVSLASLAGQTVTLTIQSTHINQFRSWFHIDDVEWSIVNGTLGSPQGFGVVFLTPTAATAGITPLSISVQVDANPTAGSSPVTVDLVNPGGSVTRTVPLFNDGTHGDAVAGDAIWTNNGSVAADRMVLPGGALNGSWQLRAYARDASTSTVGARNGVIRGPGTGSAPETEANYWNIDEYLLGSGAIGVTKTSSVVSDPFSGTANPKRIPGATILYCVLITNTGAGTVTSIVLSDTINLPELYVAGSIRSGTTCANAVIVEDDNNIGGDESDPVGASFSASTVDGRTASIAAGATIALVYNITVQ
;
A
#
# COMPACT_ATOMS: atom_id res chain seq x y z
N MET A 1 17.24 -14.34 -57.55
CA MET A 1 16.49 -14.89 -56.39
C MET A 1 17.17 -14.69 -55.03
N LEU A 2 18.46 -14.33 -54.92
CA LEU A 2 19.10 -14.08 -53.60
C LEU A 2 18.90 -12.66 -53.01
N HIS A 3 18.37 -11.70 -53.76
CA HIS A 3 18.20 -10.31 -53.28
C HIS A 3 16.85 -10.01 -52.61
N SER A 4 15.86 -10.91 -52.69
CA SER A 4 14.53 -10.70 -52.08
C SER A 4 14.43 -11.20 -50.64
N HIS A 5 15.27 -12.15 -50.22
CA HIS A 5 15.21 -12.75 -48.89
C HIS A 5 15.93 -11.91 -47.81
N SER A 6 16.96 -11.13 -48.18
CA SER A 6 17.68 -10.27 -47.23
C SER A 6 16.86 -9.06 -46.75
N ARG A 7 15.97 -8.54 -47.60
CA ARG A 7 15.08 -7.41 -47.25
C ARG A 7 13.90 -7.82 -46.37
N ALA A 8 13.42 -9.06 -46.49
CA ALA A 8 12.39 -9.61 -45.63
C ALA A 8 12.92 -9.93 -44.22
N PHE A 9 14.15 -10.46 -44.12
CA PHE A 9 14.80 -10.77 -42.84
C PHE A 9 15.20 -9.50 -42.07
N ALA A 10 15.67 -8.45 -42.76
CA ALA A 10 15.96 -7.16 -42.14
C ALA A 10 14.69 -6.48 -41.61
N ARG A 11 13.56 -6.54 -42.33
CA ARG A 11 12.27 -6.01 -41.85
C ARG A 11 11.70 -6.80 -40.67
N ALA A 12 11.85 -8.12 -40.65
CA ALA A 12 11.43 -8.95 -39.52
C ALA A 12 12.26 -8.67 -38.26
N CYS A 13 13.59 -8.51 -38.38
CA CYS A 13 14.46 -8.12 -37.27
C CYS A 13 14.20 -6.69 -36.75
N SER A 14 13.85 -5.74 -37.62
CA SER A 14 13.49 -4.38 -37.19
C SER A 14 12.15 -4.31 -36.48
N VAL A 15 11.17 -5.14 -36.89
CA VAL A 15 9.87 -5.25 -36.20
C VAL A 15 10.00 -6.01 -34.87
N LEU A 16 10.85 -7.04 -34.80
CA LEU A 16 11.12 -7.77 -33.54
C LEU A 16 11.93 -6.93 -32.55
N ALA A 17 12.89 -6.12 -33.03
CA ALA A 17 13.64 -5.18 -32.19
C ALA A 17 12.77 -4.01 -31.70
N ALA A 18 11.80 -3.53 -32.50
CA ALA A 18 10.83 -2.54 -32.08
C ALA A 18 9.83 -3.11 -31.04
N ILE A 19 9.43 -4.38 -31.15
CA ILE A 19 8.57 -5.04 -30.16
C ILE A 19 9.35 -5.36 -28.87
N LEU A 20 10.64 -5.71 -28.96
CA LEU A 20 11.47 -6.03 -27.78
C LEU A 20 11.93 -4.77 -27.01
N LEU A 21 12.04 -3.61 -27.67
CA LEU A 21 12.29 -2.32 -26.99
C LEU A 21 11.05 -1.75 -26.28
N VAL A 22 9.85 -2.21 -26.64
CA VAL A 22 8.58 -1.84 -25.97
C VAL A 22 8.33 -2.68 -24.70
N LEU A 23 9.04 -3.80 -24.52
CA LEU A 23 8.87 -4.70 -23.37
C LEU A 23 9.86 -4.47 -22.20
N LEU A 24 10.71 -3.43 -22.25
CA LEU A 24 11.76 -3.17 -21.24
C LEU A 24 11.61 -1.83 -20.49
N ALA A 25 10.37 -1.40 -20.30
CA ALA A 25 9.93 -0.54 -19.20
C ALA A 25 8.42 -0.42 -19.36
N MET A 26 7.64 -1.33 -18.76
CA MET A 26 6.25 -0.97 -18.49
C MET A 26 6.32 0.03 -17.34
N PRO A 27 6.09 1.34 -17.55
CA PRO A 27 5.84 2.22 -16.43
C PRO A 27 4.67 1.61 -15.66
N ALA A 28 4.81 1.50 -14.34
CA ALA A 28 3.66 1.18 -13.51
C ALA A 28 2.64 2.29 -13.78
N SER A 29 1.50 1.93 -14.38
CA SER A 29 0.42 2.87 -14.58
C SER A 29 -0.05 3.37 -13.20
N ALA A 30 -0.28 4.67 -13.07
CA ALA A 30 -1.10 5.18 -11.98
C ALA A 30 -2.54 4.77 -12.27
N ASP A 31 -2.86 3.56 -11.84
CA ASP A 31 -4.22 3.05 -11.78
C ASP A 31 -4.69 3.16 -10.33
N LEU A 32 -5.98 3.45 -10.14
CA LEU A 32 -6.60 3.36 -8.83
C LEU A 32 -6.29 1.99 -8.23
N ARG A 33 -6.02 1.94 -6.93
CA ARG A 33 -5.68 0.66 -6.30
C ARG A 33 -6.94 -0.17 -6.16
N SER A 34 -7.19 -1.03 -7.14
CA SER A 34 -8.39 -1.85 -7.22
C SER A 34 -8.31 -3.20 -6.47
N SER A 35 -7.11 -3.68 -6.11
CA SER A 35 -6.92 -4.97 -5.42
C SER A 35 -5.74 -5.01 -4.43
N PRO A 36 -5.98 -5.03 -3.10
CA PRO A 36 -7.24 -4.66 -2.48
C PRO A 36 -7.57 -3.19 -2.81
N THR A 37 -8.86 -2.90 -2.87
CA THR A 37 -9.38 -1.54 -2.92
C THR A 37 -8.72 -0.70 -1.83
N TRP A 38 -8.39 0.55 -2.14
CA TRP A 38 -7.76 1.43 -1.16
C TRP A 38 -8.62 1.49 0.11
N TYR A 39 -8.02 1.19 1.26
CA TYR A 39 -8.75 1.19 2.51
C TYR A 39 -9.15 2.60 2.87
N ASP A 40 -10.42 2.70 3.19
CA ASP A 40 -11.06 3.92 3.55
C ASP A 40 -12.15 3.60 4.56
N GLN A 41 -12.14 4.35 5.66
CA GLN A 41 -13.09 4.15 6.72
C GLN A 41 -14.48 4.72 6.40
N ASN A 42 -14.55 5.80 5.60
CA ASN A 42 -15.74 6.65 5.44
C ASN A 42 -16.06 7.03 3.98
N ALA A 43 -15.38 6.45 2.99
CA ALA A 43 -15.42 6.76 1.55
C ALA A 43 -14.56 7.98 1.14
N VAL A 44 -14.10 7.97 -0.12
CA VAL A 44 -12.78 8.48 -0.57
C VAL A 44 -12.64 10.02 -0.57
N GLY A 45 -13.69 10.71 -0.13
CA GLY A 45 -13.71 12.17 0.08
C GLY A 45 -14.13 12.58 1.48
N SER A 46 -14.22 11.65 2.43
CA SER A 46 -14.68 11.90 3.81
C SER A 46 -13.60 11.55 4.81
N ALA A 47 -12.95 12.59 5.37
CA ALA A 47 -11.94 12.40 6.40
C ALA A 47 -12.45 11.58 7.60
N PRO A 48 -11.56 10.83 8.28
CA PRO A 48 -10.14 10.65 7.97
C PRO A 48 -9.86 9.61 6.87
N ASP A 49 -8.95 9.94 5.95
CA ASP A 49 -8.42 9.05 4.91
C ASP A 49 -6.94 8.75 5.11
N TRP A 50 -6.47 7.61 4.61
CA TRP A 50 -5.07 7.19 4.68
C TRP A 50 -4.36 7.38 3.35
N HIS A 51 -3.16 7.97 3.39
CA HIS A 51 -2.42 8.33 2.17
C HIS A 51 -1.31 7.35 1.81
N TYR A 52 -0.88 6.53 2.78
CA TYR A 52 0.22 5.60 2.61
C TYR A 52 -0.14 4.19 3.07
N ARG A 53 0.43 3.21 2.38
CA ARG A 53 0.43 1.83 2.84
C ARG A 53 1.74 1.13 2.53
N VAL A 54 2.01 0.04 3.24
CA VAL A 54 3.13 -0.86 2.95
C VAL A 54 2.66 -2.31 3.05
N PRO A 55 3.00 -3.17 2.07
CA PRO A 55 2.63 -4.57 2.14
C PRO A 55 3.43 -5.30 3.20
N VAL A 56 2.77 -6.16 3.96
CA VAL A 56 3.34 -7.16 4.85
C VAL A 56 3.18 -8.51 4.17
N ASN A 57 4.29 -9.07 3.70
CA ASN A 57 4.34 -10.40 3.12
C ASN A 57 4.31 -11.43 4.25
N VAL A 58 3.23 -12.21 4.32
CA VAL A 58 3.10 -13.33 5.25
C VAL A 58 3.64 -14.60 4.58
N PRO A 59 4.58 -15.33 5.22
CA PRO A 59 5.16 -16.54 4.64
C PRO A 59 4.11 -17.63 4.35
N ALA A 60 4.30 -18.41 3.29
CA ALA A 60 3.39 -19.48 2.87
C ALA A 60 3.11 -20.55 3.94
N GLY A 61 4.03 -20.74 4.89
CA GLY A 61 3.88 -21.69 6.00
C GLY A 61 2.99 -21.18 7.15
N ALA A 62 2.60 -19.91 7.15
CA ALA A 62 1.72 -19.33 8.15
C ALA A 62 0.28 -19.83 7.98
N THR A 63 -0.40 -20.02 9.10
CA THR A 63 -1.73 -20.63 9.15
C THR A 63 -2.67 -19.76 9.98
N VAL A 64 -3.97 -19.86 9.72
CA VAL A 64 -4.98 -19.05 10.42
C VAL A 64 -4.83 -19.21 11.93
N ASN A 65 -4.94 -18.09 12.64
CA ASN A 65 -4.66 -17.89 14.07
C ASN A 65 -3.18 -17.77 14.47
N SER A 66 -2.23 -17.79 13.53
CA SER A 66 -0.85 -17.39 13.83
C SER A 66 -0.78 -15.92 14.22
N THR A 67 0.13 -15.56 15.12
CA THR A 67 0.42 -14.16 15.43
C THR A 67 1.49 -13.69 14.47
N ILE A 68 1.14 -12.79 13.55
CA ILE A 68 2.11 -12.14 12.68
C ILE A 68 2.75 -11.00 13.43
N LYS A 69 4.09 -10.92 13.36
CA LYS A 69 4.90 -9.88 13.97
C LYS A 69 5.80 -9.23 12.93
N VAL A 70 5.86 -7.91 12.90
CA VAL A 70 6.71 -7.14 11.99
C VAL A 70 7.13 -5.83 12.64
N ASP A 71 8.42 -5.51 12.56
CA ASP A 71 8.95 -4.22 12.97
C ASP A 71 8.90 -3.24 11.78
N VAL A 72 8.58 -1.97 12.05
CA VAL A 72 8.42 -0.93 11.03
C VAL A 72 9.10 0.36 11.46
N ASP A 73 9.77 1.01 10.50
CA ASP A 73 10.28 2.37 10.62
C ASP A 73 9.55 3.25 9.59
N PHE A 74 8.52 3.97 10.05
CA PHE A 74 7.68 4.79 9.18
C PHE A 74 8.45 5.97 8.59
N ASN A 75 9.44 6.51 9.30
CA ASN A 75 10.27 7.58 8.77
C ASN A 75 11.14 7.09 7.60
N ALA A 76 11.67 5.86 7.69
CA ALA A 76 12.37 5.23 6.58
C ALA A 76 11.44 4.94 5.38
N LEU A 77 10.18 4.56 5.63
CA LEU A 77 9.17 4.40 4.57
C LEU A 77 8.85 5.72 3.87
N LEU A 78 8.63 6.81 4.63
CA LEU A 78 8.40 8.16 4.07
C LEU A 78 9.60 8.63 3.24
N SER A 79 10.83 8.40 3.74
CA SER A 79 12.06 8.73 3.01
C SER A 79 12.18 7.95 1.69
N THR A 80 11.81 6.66 1.68
CA THR A 80 11.77 5.83 0.46
C THR A 80 10.79 6.39 -0.58
N MET A 81 9.65 6.93 -0.11
CA MET A 81 8.66 7.60 -0.94
C MET A 81 9.04 9.05 -1.32
N GLY A 82 10.24 9.52 -0.97
CA GLY A 82 10.72 10.85 -1.34
C GLY A 82 9.96 12.00 -0.67
N ILE A 83 9.30 11.72 0.46
CA ILE A 83 8.49 12.69 1.20
C ILE A 83 8.93 12.76 2.67
N SER A 84 8.42 13.75 3.38
CA SER A 84 8.63 13.99 4.80
C SER A 84 7.36 14.53 5.43
N GLY A 85 7.18 14.20 6.69
CA GLY A 85 6.02 14.58 7.50
C GLY A 85 6.18 14.03 8.90
N THR A 86 5.25 14.37 9.79
CA THR A 86 5.27 13.89 11.17
C THR A 86 4.37 12.66 11.26
N PHE A 87 4.96 11.48 11.46
CA PHE A 87 4.21 10.24 11.60
C PHE A 87 3.09 10.38 12.64
N ASP A 88 1.89 9.93 12.27
CA ASP A 88 0.75 9.85 13.16
C ASP A 88 0.69 8.46 13.82
N VAL A 89 1.02 8.41 15.11
CA VAL A 89 1.04 7.18 15.93
C VAL A 89 -0.32 6.46 16.01
N ASN A 90 -1.42 7.18 15.79
CA ASN A 90 -2.77 6.60 15.79
C ASN A 90 -3.18 6.06 14.41
N SER A 91 -2.42 6.36 13.36
CA SER A 91 -2.74 5.95 11.99
C SER A 91 -2.61 4.45 11.68
N PRO A 92 -1.74 3.63 12.29
CA PRO A 92 -1.53 2.25 11.83
C PRO A 92 -2.83 1.43 11.77
N ARG A 93 -3.13 0.88 10.59
CA ARG A 93 -4.23 -0.05 10.33
C ARG A 93 -3.75 -1.22 9.49
N ILE A 94 -4.05 -2.43 9.94
CA ILE A 94 -3.75 -3.65 9.22
C ILE A 94 -5.01 -4.05 8.46
N VAL A 95 -4.89 -4.09 7.13
CA VAL A 95 -5.98 -4.39 6.19
C VAL A 95 -5.67 -5.73 5.51
N ARG A 96 -6.67 -6.58 5.46
CA ARG A 96 -6.62 -7.92 4.87
C ARG A 96 -6.54 -7.84 3.33
N PRO A 97 -6.10 -8.91 2.65
CA PRO A 97 -6.13 -8.98 1.18
C PRO A 97 -7.52 -8.71 0.56
N GLY A 98 -8.60 -8.97 1.31
CA GLY A 98 -9.97 -8.68 0.88
C GLY A 98 -10.48 -7.25 1.16
N GLY A 99 -9.63 -6.34 1.66
CA GLY A 99 -9.97 -4.93 1.90
C GLY A 99 -10.57 -4.61 3.28
N SER A 100 -10.96 -5.60 4.08
CA SER A 100 -11.44 -5.39 5.45
C SER A 100 -10.29 -5.25 6.45
N LEU A 101 -10.49 -4.54 7.57
CA LEU A 101 -9.52 -4.52 8.68
C LEU A 101 -9.32 -5.92 9.28
N ALA A 102 -8.09 -6.21 9.70
CA ALA A 102 -7.82 -7.35 10.58
C ALA A 102 -8.46 -7.10 11.96
N VAL A 103 -9.16 -8.10 12.51
CA VAL A 103 -9.99 -7.96 13.72
C VAL A 103 -9.15 -7.79 14.98
N ARG A 104 -7.97 -8.43 15.01
CA ARG A 104 -7.03 -8.34 16.13
C ARG A 104 -5.70 -7.85 15.62
N GLN A 105 -5.39 -6.60 15.94
CA GLN A 105 -4.19 -5.92 15.49
C GLN A 105 -3.73 -4.91 16.53
N GLU A 106 -2.45 -4.61 16.53
CA GLU A 106 -1.84 -3.59 17.39
C GLU A 106 -0.54 -3.06 16.80
N PHE A 107 -0.22 -1.82 17.17
CA PHE A 107 1.07 -1.18 16.92
C PHE A 107 1.64 -0.58 18.21
N SER A 108 2.80 -1.04 18.65
CA SER A 108 3.49 -0.56 19.84
C SER A 108 4.73 0.26 19.47
N ASP A 109 4.70 1.56 19.77
CA ASP A 109 5.75 2.57 19.50
C ASP A 109 6.91 2.54 20.51
N THR A 110 6.83 1.67 21.52
CA THR A 110 7.82 1.52 22.60
C THR A 110 8.65 0.24 22.44
N ILE A 111 8.42 -0.53 21.38
CA ILE A 111 9.08 -1.81 21.12
C ILE A 111 9.55 -1.83 19.68
N TYR A 112 10.83 -2.08 19.45
CA TYR A 112 11.37 -2.25 18.11
C TYR A 112 12.49 -3.29 18.11
N ASN A 113 12.44 -4.23 17.17
CA ASN A 113 13.43 -5.30 17.00
C ASN A 113 13.67 -6.11 18.29
N GLY A 114 12.60 -6.39 19.02
CA GLY A 114 12.61 -7.20 20.24
C GLY A 114 13.26 -6.53 21.47
N ALA A 115 13.40 -5.21 21.48
CA ALA A 115 13.92 -4.41 22.59
C ALA A 115 13.00 -3.22 22.90
N THR A 116 13.15 -2.62 24.09
CA THR A 116 12.57 -1.31 24.41
C THR A 116 13.11 -0.25 23.46
N ASP A 117 12.21 0.53 22.88
CA ASP A 117 12.50 1.64 21.98
C ASP A 117 11.92 2.94 22.54
N ALA A 118 12.49 4.07 22.11
CA ALA A 118 12.01 5.38 22.50
C ALA A 118 10.68 5.70 21.81
N SER A 119 9.65 6.07 22.58
CA SER A 119 8.37 6.52 22.02
C SER A 119 8.51 7.76 21.15
N ASN A 120 7.59 7.95 20.21
CA ASN A 120 7.44 9.07 19.29
C ASN A 120 8.63 9.24 18.34
N ASN A 121 9.31 8.15 17.99
CA ASN A 121 10.42 8.18 17.03
C ASN A 121 10.03 7.70 15.63
N GLY A 122 8.74 7.35 15.42
CA GLY A 122 8.21 6.88 14.14
C GLY A 122 8.53 5.41 13.84
N ARG A 123 8.88 4.61 14.84
CA ARG A 123 9.19 3.19 14.70
C ARG A 123 8.39 2.38 15.70
N GLY A 124 8.26 1.09 15.45
CA GLY A 124 7.72 0.19 16.44
C GLY A 124 7.40 -1.19 15.90
N GLU A 125 6.66 -1.94 16.70
CA GLU A 125 6.28 -3.32 16.42
C GLU A 125 4.79 -3.40 16.12
N ILE A 126 4.45 -4.04 15.01
CA ILE A 126 3.07 -4.40 14.65
C ILE A 126 2.86 -5.88 14.96
N ARG A 127 1.71 -6.18 15.57
CA ARG A 127 1.21 -7.55 15.69
C ARG A 127 -0.22 -7.65 15.18
N PHE A 128 -0.56 -8.75 14.52
CA PHE A 128 -1.96 -9.08 14.19
C PHE A 128 -2.17 -10.59 14.14
N ILE A 129 -3.42 -11.04 14.31
CA ILE A 129 -3.78 -12.45 14.17
C ILE A 129 -4.12 -12.72 12.70
N LEU A 130 -3.47 -13.73 12.11
CA LEU A 130 -3.69 -14.10 10.72
C LEU A 130 -5.09 -14.69 10.53
N GLU A 131 -5.85 -14.13 9.59
CA GLU A 131 -7.21 -14.57 9.25
C GLU A 131 -7.28 -15.27 7.89
N ASP A 132 -6.28 -15.07 7.03
CA ASP A 132 -6.20 -15.60 5.67
C ASP A 132 -5.03 -16.61 5.58
N ALA A 133 -5.34 -17.87 5.28
CA ALA A 133 -4.34 -18.94 5.25
C ALA A 133 -3.34 -18.80 4.09
N GLY A 134 -2.12 -19.28 4.28
CA GLY A 134 -1.11 -19.39 3.23
C GLY A 134 -0.41 -18.06 2.91
N ALA A 135 0.24 -18.01 1.75
CA ALA A 135 0.93 -16.81 1.28
C ALA A 135 -0.10 -15.70 1.03
N SER A 136 -0.06 -14.67 1.86
CA SER A 136 -0.99 -13.55 1.81
C SER A 136 -0.25 -12.23 2.01
N VAL A 137 -0.80 -11.17 1.42
CA VAL A 137 -0.25 -9.81 1.53
C VAL A 137 -1.26 -8.95 2.26
N TYR A 138 -0.95 -8.67 3.52
CA TYR A 138 -1.67 -7.69 4.31
C TYR A 138 -1.12 -6.30 4.00
N GLN A 139 -1.90 -5.25 4.20
CA GLN A 139 -1.45 -3.88 4.02
C GLN A 139 -1.43 -3.18 5.37
N VAL A 140 -0.30 -2.58 5.74
CA VAL A 140 -0.23 -1.63 6.86
C VAL A 140 -0.46 -0.25 6.28
N TYR A 141 -1.63 0.31 6.53
CA TYR A 141 -1.95 1.70 6.27
C TYR A 141 -1.42 2.57 7.39
N PHE A 142 -0.83 3.71 7.03
CA PHE A 142 -0.29 4.69 7.97
C PHE A 142 -0.38 6.09 7.37
N ASP A 143 -0.16 7.11 8.20
CA ASP A 143 -0.27 8.50 7.76
C ASP A 143 0.63 9.45 8.57
N ILE A 144 0.66 10.70 8.12
CA ILE A 144 1.27 11.84 8.80
C ILE A 144 0.19 12.77 9.35
N THR A 145 0.49 13.49 10.44
CA THR A 145 -0.48 14.38 11.09
C THR A 145 -0.88 15.57 10.22
N GLN A 146 -0.03 15.96 9.26
CA GLN A 146 -0.32 16.98 8.26
C GLN A 146 -1.52 16.62 7.37
N ASN A 147 -1.79 15.33 7.15
CA ASN A 147 -2.95 14.83 6.40
C ASN A 147 -4.22 14.72 7.27
N GLY A 148 -4.21 15.34 8.45
CA GLY A 148 -5.27 15.24 9.44
C GLY A 148 -5.04 14.09 10.42
N ALA A 149 -5.13 14.41 11.72
CA ALA A 149 -4.92 13.45 12.80
C ALA A 149 -5.96 12.32 12.75
N LYS A 150 -5.48 11.09 12.91
CA LYS A 150 -6.28 9.87 12.91
C LYS A 150 -6.77 9.53 14.31
N ALA A 151 -7.98 8.97 14.38
CA ALA A 151 -8.49 8.42 15.62
C ALA A 151 -7.68 7.19 16.05
N ALA A 152 -7.69 6.90 17.35
CA ALA A 152 -7.10 5.67 17.88
C ALA A 152 -7.67 4.42 17.17
N ASN A 153 -6.84 3.40 17.00
CA ASN A 153 -7.26 2.15 16.35
C ASN A 153 -8.39 1.48 17.16
N PRO A 154 -9.57 1.22 16.55
CA PRO A 154 -10.71 0.64 17.28
C PRO A 154 -10.59 -0.87 17.49
N GLN A 155 -9.62 -1.54 16.84
CA GLN A 155 -9.49 -2.99 16.89
C GLN A 155 -8.98 -3.47 18.25
N THR A 156 -9.37 -4.70 18.62
CA THR A 156 -8.95 -5.27 19.90
C THR A 156 -7.47 -5.66 19.83
N PRO A 157 -6.62 -5.18 20.75
CA PRO A 157 -5.19 -5.46 20.71
C PRO A 157 -4.87 -6.90 21.08
N ILE A 158 -3.64 -7.31 20.76
CA ILE A 158 -3.10 -8.60 21.20
C ILE A 158 -2.53 -8.44 22.60
N ASN A 159 -1.86 -7.36 22.94
CA ASN A 159 -1.51 -6.93 24.29
C ASN A 159 -0.81 -8.02 25.12
N GLY A 160 0.08 -8.79 24.48
CA GLY A 160 0.94 -9.76 25.17
C GLY A 160 2.14 -9.13 25.88
N ASN A 161 2.49 -7.91 25.46
CA ASN A 161 3.53 -7.02 26.02
C ASN A 161 2.96 -6.01 27.04
N PHE A 162 1.65 -6.05 27.32
CA PHE A 162 0.98 -5.14 28.28
C PHE A 162 1.06 -3.64 27.95
N GLU A 163 1.41 -3.28 26.72
CA GLU A 163 1.49 -1.90 26.24
C GLU A 163 0.11 -1.25 25.96
N ARG A 164 -1.00 -1.97 26.19
CA ARG A 164 -2.38 -1.44 26.15
C ARG A 164 -2.99 -1.48 27.54
N GLY A 165 -2.50 -0.58 28.37
CA GLY A 165 -2.93 -0.29 29.73
C GLY A 165 -2.19 0.93 30.26
N ALA A 166 -2.66 1.47 31.38
CA ALA A 166 -1.95 2.49 32.14
C ALA A 166 -1.43 1.91 33.46
N ILE A 167 -0.53 2.63 34.13
CA ILE A 167 -0.05 2.28 35.47
C ILE A 167 -1.24 1.97 36.39
N GLY A 168 -1.22 0.82 37.06
CA GLY A 168 -2.28 0.40 37.97
C GLY A 168 -3.48 -0.29 37.32
N THR A 169 -3.50 -0.42 35.99
CA THR A 169 -4.57 -1.12 35.28
C THR A 169 -4.59 -2.59 35.70
N SER A 170 -5.67 -3.03 36.36
CA SER A 170 -5.77 -4.40 36.86
C SER A 170 -6.18 -5.40 35.78
N GLN A 171 -7.07 -4.99 34.87
CA GLN A 171 -7.48 -5.75 33.69
C GLN A 171 -6.94 -5.08 32.42
N PRO A 172 -5.80 -5.55 31.88
CA PRO A 172 -5.28 -5.05 30.61
C PRO A 172 -6.26 -5.36 29.46
N ALA A 173 -6.21 -4.57 28.39
CA ALA A 173 -7.05 -4.82 27.21
C ALA A 173 -6.83 -6.25 26.66
N ALA A 174 -7.90 -6.93 26.24
CA ALA A 174 -7.91 -8.32 25.78
C ALA A 174 -7.53 -9.40 26.82
N TRP A 175 -7.45 -9.05 28.11
CA TRP A 175 -7.32 -9.98 29.23
C TRP A 175 -8.60 -10.02 30.06
N ASN A 176 -8.83 -11.14 30.76
CA ASN A 176 -9.93 -11.25 31.72
C ASN A 176 -9.59 -10.53 33.02
N ALA A 177 -10.62 -10.03 33.72
CA ALA A 177 -10.43 -9.41 35.02
C ALA A 177 -9.76 -10.38 36.00
N PRO A 178 -8.75 -9.94 36.78
CA PRO A 178 -8.08 -10.82 37.72
C PRO A 178 -9.00 -11.24 38.87
N THR A 179 -8.90 -12.52 39.25
CA THR A 179 -9.70 -13.17 40.31
C THR A 179 -8.81 -13.58 41.48
N GLY A 180 -9.42 -13.99 42.60
CA GLY A 180 -8.71 -14.31 43.85
C GLY A 180 -8.53 -13.11 44.78
N ALA A 181 -7.61 -13.19 45.73
CA ALA A 181 -7.47 -12.23 46.83
C ALA A 181 -7.03 -10.84 46.36
N SER A 182 -7.88 -9.82 46.52
CA SER A 182 -7.59 -8.44 46.12
C SER A 182 -6.51 -7.74 46.95
N SER A 183 -6.05 -8.36 48.05
CA SER A 183 -4.90 -7.90 48.83
C SER A 183 -3.57 -8.14 48.11
N LEU A 184 -3.56 -8.97 47.07
CA LEU A 184 -2.40 -9.21 46.22
C LEU A 184 -2.50 -8.33 44.97
N ASP A 185 -1.36 -7.81 44.54
CA ASP A 185 -1.24 -7.04 43.32
C ASP A 185 -1.59 -7.88 42.08
N ALA A 186 -2.21 -7.21 41.12
CA ALA A 186 -2.47 -7.68 39.77
C ALA A 186 -2.67 -6.42 38.92
N GLN A 187 -1.58 -5.88 38.36
CA GLN A 187 -1.60 -4.57 37.71
C GLN A 187 -0.46 -4.38 36.70
N VAL A 188 -0.74 -3.60 35.66
CA VAL A 188 0.28 -3.06 34.73
C VAL A 188 1.20 -2.08 35.47
N ARG A 189 2.52 -2.27 35.34
CA ARG A 189 3.55 -1.46 36.01
C ARG A 189 4.58 -0.94 35.01
N PRO A 190 5.05 0.32 35.18
CA PRO A 190 6.12 0.88 34.36
C PRO A 190 7.49 0.38 34.85
N SER A 191 8.58 0.85 34.22
CA SER A 191 9.90 0.79 34.85
C SER A 191 9.92 1.61 36.14
N GLU A 192 10.38 1.00 37.22
CA GLU A 192 10.42 1.57 38.56
C GLU A 192 11.44 0.84 39.44
N THR A 193 11.89 1.49 40.52
CA THR A 193 12.85 0.93 41.48
C THR A 193 12.37 1.04 42.92
N PRO A 194 11.26 0.37 43.28
CA PRO A 194 10.66 0.51 44.60
C PRO A 194 11.56 -0.10 45.68
N SER A 195 11.57 0.52 46.87
CA SER A 195 12.16 -0.06 48.08
C SER A 195 11.10 -0.88 48.81
N VAL A 196 11.33 -2.18 48.90
CA VAL A 196 10.38 -3.14 49.41
C VAL A 196 10.92 -3.81 50.68
N THR A 197 10.08 -3.92 51.70
CA THR A 197 10.36 -4.71 52.91
C THR A 197 9.55 -6.01 52.91
N THR A 198 10.05 -7.01 53.63
CA THR A 198 9.30 -8.24 53.90
C THR A 198 8.36 -8.06 55.11
N ASN A 199 7.33 -8.92 55.21
CA ASN A 199 6.40 -9.07 56.33
C ASN A 199 6.91 -10.04 57.42
N GLY A 200 8.04 -10.72 57.23
CA GLY A 200 8.62 -11.66 58.21
C GLY A 200 9.23 -11.02 59.46
N THR A 201 9.18 -11.73 60.60
CA THR A 201 9.47 -11.19 61.95
C THR A 201 10.91 -11.36 62.46
N ASN A 202 11.78 -12.15 61.80
CA ASN A 202 13.13 -12.48 62.29
C ASN A 202 14.25 -12.06 61.32
N ALA A 203 15.33 -11.50 61.88
CA ALA A 203 16.41 -10.75 61.23
C ALA A 203 17.08 -11.45 60.05
N TYR A 204 16.60 -11.14 58.84
CA TYR A 204 17.33 -10.71 57.63
C TYR A 204 16.35 -9.92 56.74
N PRO A 205 15.95 -8.69 57.14
CA PRO A 205 15.53 -7.77 56.09
C PRO A 205 16.04 -6.36 56.31
N THR A 206 16.97 -5.95 55.46
CA THR A 206 17.01 -4.55 55.02
C THR A 206 15.96 -4.40 53.91
N PRO A 207 15.31 -3.22 53.79
CA PRO A 207 14.58 -2.89 52.58
C PRO A 207 15.45 -3.21 51.35
N LYS A 208 14.85 -3.86 50.34
CA LYS A 208 15.50 -4.16 49.08
C LYS A 208 14.95 -3.22 48.02
N THR A 209 15.83 -2.46 47.39
CA THR A 209 15.50 -1.79 46.13
C THR A 209 15.45 -2.85 45.04
N THR A 210 14.31 -2.97 44.37
CA THR A 210 14.06 -4.02 43.37
C THR A 210 14.00 -3.44 41.97
N ASP A 211 14.24 -4.27 40.96
CA ASP A 211 14.16 -3.88 39.55
C ASP A 211 12.75 -4.13 38.99
N GLY A 212 11.96 -3.07 38.82
CA GLY A 212 10.66 -3.12 38.16
C GLY A 212 10.71 -2.94 36.64
N THR A 213 11.90 -2.87 36.02
CA THR A 213 12.05 -2.58 34.59
C THR A 213 11.43 -3.69 33.73
N PRO A 214 10.47 -3.35 32.84
CA PRO A 214 9.93 -4.26 31.82
C PRO A 214 11.03 -4.91 30.98
N ARG A 215 10.73 -6.06 30.37
CA ARG A 215 11.69 -6.74 29.50
C ARG A 215 11.84 -5.98 28.20
N THR A 216 10.70 -5.60 27.62
CA THR A 216 10.61 -4.72 26.47
C THR A 216 9.51 -3.69 26.72
N GLY A 217 9.44 -2.65 25.89
CA GLY A 217 8.37 -1.67 26.01
C GLY A 217 8.48 -0.80 27.25
N ALA A 218 7.36 -0.16 27.58
CA ALA A 218 7.21 0.72 28.72
C ALA A 218 6.59 0.03 29.94
N PHE A 219 5.96 -1.13 29.76
CA PHE A 219 5.17 -1.79 30.79
C PHE A 219 5.39 -3.29 30.89
N SER A 220 5.20 -3.82 32.11
CA SER A 220 5.06 -5.26 32.36
C SER A 220 3.85 -5.49 33.27
N TYR A 221 3.36 -6.73 33.36
CA TYR A 221 2.30 -7.07 34.29
C TYR A 221 2.87 -7.63 35.58
N MET A 222 2.55 -7.02 36.72
CA MET A 222 2.97 -7.49 38.02
C MET A 222 1.83 -8.22 38.73
N ILE A 223 2.13 -9.38 39.31
CA ILE A 223 1.21 -10.17 40.13
C ILE A 223 1.89 -10.69 41.41
N GLY A 224 1.25 -10.59 42.57
CA GLY A 224 1.79 -11.06 43.86
C GLY A 224 1.81 -10.00 44.96
N SER A 225 2.69 -10.13 45.95
CA SER A 225 2.74 -9.27 47.14
C SER A 225 3.88 -8.24 47.06
N ARG A 226 3.70 -7.16 46.28
CA ARG A 226 4.69 -6.06 46.18
C ARG A 226 4.25 -4.74 46.82
N GLY A 227 3.02 -4.31 46.57
CA GLY A 227 2.46 -3.08 47.11
C GLY A 227 1.98 -3.24 48.55
N GLN A 228 1.59 -4.45 48.92
CA GLN A 228 1.02 -4.79 50.23
C GLN A 228 1.66 -6.06 50.78
N ASN A 229 1.56 -6.22 52.11
CA ASN A 229 1.88 -7.47 52.77
C ASN A 229 0.82 -8.52 52.47
N GLU A 230 1.23 -9.78 52.54
CA GLU A 230 0.30 -10.90 52.54
C GLU A 230 -0.59 -10.83 53.79
N THR A 231 -1.87 -11.12 53.63
CA THR A 231 -2.87 -11.05 54.72
C THR A 231 -3.39 -12.43 55.14
N GLY A 232 -2.84 -13.49 54.53
CA GLY A 232 -3.22 -14.89 54.72
C GLY A 232 -2.84 -15.73 53.49
N ASP A 233 -3.03 -17.03 53.59
CA ASP A 233 -2.74 -17.98 52.51
C ASP A 233 -3.76 -17.80 51.38
N ASN A 234 -3.28 -17.32 50.24
CA ASN A 234 -4.14 -16.75 49.20
C ASN A 234 -3.54 -16.95 47.82
N SER A 235 -4.34 -16.68 46.78
CA SER A 235 -3.84 -16.62 45.41
C SER A 235 -4.50 -15.51 44.61
N ARG A 236 -3.79 -15.07 43.57
CA ARG A 236 -4.27 -14.10 42.58
C ARG A 236 -4.07 -14.68 41.20
N THR A 237 -5.05 -14.53 40.32
CA THR A 237 -5.03 -15.13 38.99
C THR A 237 -5.48 -14.15 37.93
N ILE A 238 -4.75 -14.08 36.82
CA ILE A 238 -5.20 -13.45 35.58
C ILE A 238 -5.23 -14.50 34.46
N THR A 239 -6.21 -14.39 33.57
CA THR A 239 -6.39 -15.33 32.46
C THR A 239 -6.58 -14.63 31.13
N ARG A 240 -6.31 -15.38 30.06
CA ARG A 240 -6.54 -14.97 28.68
C ARG A 240 -6.90 -16.17 27.83
N THR A 241 -7.75 -15.98 26.82
CA THR A 241 -8.01 -16.98 25.79
C THR A 241 -7.40 -16.59 24.45
N PHE A 242 -6.85 -17.57 23.73
CA PHE A 242 -6.43 -17.42 22.34
C PHE A 242 -6.62 -18.74 21.59
N THR A 243 -6.74 -18.67 20.26
CA THR A 243 -6.88 -19.88 19.42
C THR A 243 -5.51 -20.27 18.88
N VAL A 244 -5.17 -21.55 19.00
CA VAL A 244 -3.95 -22.13 18.42
C VAL A 244 -4.25 -22.55 16.97
N PRO A 245 -3.36 -22.29 16.00
CA PRO A 245 -3.54 -22.78 14.64
C PRO A 245 -3.73 -24.30 14.59
N ALA A 246 -4.63 -24.77 13.73
CA ALA A 246 -4.90 -26.20 13.54
C ALA A 246 -3.73 -26.93 12.85
N THR A 247 -3.04 -26.23 11.95
CA THR A 247 -1.85 -26.68 11.25
C THR A 247 -0.71 -25.72 11.60
N ASN A 248 0.53 -26.21 11.72
CA ASN A 248 1.69 -25.41 12.16
C ASN A 248 1.44 -24.58 13.44
N PRO A 249 1.04 -25.22 14.55
CA PRO A 249 0.63 -24.53 15.78
C PRO A 249 1.72 -23.68 16.44
N GLY A 250 2.99 -23.92 16.09
CA GLY A 250 4.12 -23.17 16.61
C GLY A 250 4.34 -23.41 18.10
N ASN A 251 4.78 -22.36 18.79
CA ASN A 251 5.13 -22.40 20.20
C ASN A 251 4.44 -21.27 20.98
N PHE A 252 4.26 -21.50 22.28
CA PHE A 252 3.96 -20.45 23.25
C PHE A 252 5.26 -20.05 23.93
N THR A 253 5.50 -18.75 24.05
CA THR A 253 6.64 -18.19 24.79
C THR A 253 6.16 -17.16 25.80
N VAL A 254 6.71 -17.21 27.01
CA VAL A 254 6.48 -16.22 28.07
C VAL A 254 7.80 -15.83 28.69
N ARG A 255 7.91 -14.57 29.10
CA ARG A 255 9.00 -14.11 29.95
C ARG A 255 8.48 -13.64 31.29
N TRP A 256 9.23 -13.96 32.33
CA TRP A 256 8.89 -13.55 33.69
C TRP A 256 10.13 -13.26 34.51
N ARG A 257 9.96 -12.42 35.52
CA ARG A 257 10.96 -12.15 36.56
C ARG A 257 10.35 -12.50 37.90
N VAL A 258 11.16 -13.09 38.76
CA VAL A 258 10.78 -13.53 40.10
C VAL A 258 11.49 -12.66 41.11
N GLU A 259 10.77 -12.15 42.10
CA GLU A 259 11.31 -11.29 43.16
C GLU A 259 10.68 -11.62 44.51
N GLY A 260 11.47 -11.64 45.58
CA GLY A 260 10.95 -11.81 46.93
C GLY A 260 11.87 -12.57 47.87
N TRP A 261 11.31 -12.99 49.00
CA TRP A 261 12.04 -13.63 50.10
C TRP A 261 11.61 -15.07 50.37
N ASP A 262 10.52 -15.55 49.77
CA ASP A 262 10.02 -16.89 50.06
C ASP A 262 10.56 -17.97 49.12
N SER A 263 10.15 -19.22 49.37
CA SER A 263 10.67 -20.40 48.72
C SER A 263 9.59 -21.30 48.09
N THR A 264 10.00 -22.31 47.32
CA THR A 264 9.12 -23.24 46.59
C THR A 264 8.03 -23.94 47.41
N GLY A 265 8.13 -23.95 48.74
CA GLY A 265 7.11 -24.51 49.64
C GLY A 265 6.02 -23.53 50.06
N TYR A 266 6.13 -22.26 49.67
CA TYR A 266 5.30 -21.15 50.11
C TYR A 266 4.79 -20.41 48.87
N ASP A 267 5.46 -19.33 48.47
CA ASP A 267 5.03 -18.51 47.34
C ASP A 267 5.45 -19.11 46.02
N THR A 268 4.49 -19.30 45.12
CA THR A 268 4.76 -19.88 43.80
C THR A 268 4.02 -19.16 42.67
N LEU A 269 4.69 -19.05 41.53
CA LEU A 269 4.10 -18.71 40.24
C LEU A 269 3.72 -19.98 39.50
N THR A 270 2.51 -20.00 38.97
CA THR A 270 2.01 -21.02 38.07
C THR A 270 1.61 -20.37 36.75
N ILE A 271 2.15 -20.89 35.64
CA ILE A 271 1.72 -20.55 34.28
C ILE A 271 1.32 -21.84 33.58
N ARG A 272 0.07 -21.92 33.12
CA ARG A 272 -0.47 -23.11 32.45
C ARG A 272 -1.30 -22.75 31.23
N LEU A 273 -1.33 -23.68 30.28
CA LEU A 273 -2.21 -23.64 29.13
C LEU A 273 -3.21 -24.81 29.25
N ASN A 274 -4.50 -24.53 29.09
CA ASN A 274 -5.57 -25.51 29.24
C ASN A 274 -6.52 -25.48 28.03
N ALA A 275 -6.76 -26.62 27.40
CA ALA A 275 -7.82 -26.82 26.40
C ALA A 275 -8.16 -28.30 26.25
N GLY A 276 -9.45 -28.63 26.05
CA GLY A 276 -9.88 -29.99 25.67
C GLY A 276 -9.42 -31.13 26.59
N GLY A 277 -9.23 -30.85 27.89
CA GLY A 277 -8.68 -31.81 28.87
C GLY A 277 -7.15 -31.90 28.90
N THR A 278 -6.46 -31.28 27.94
CA THR A 278 -4.99 -31.17 27.91
C THR A 278 -4.53 -29.98 28.77
N THR A 279 -3.48 -30.20 29.56
CA THR A 279 -2.80 -29.15 30.33
C THR A 279 -1.31 -29.16 30.01
N ILE A 280 -0.76 -27.99 29.65
CA ILE A 280 0.68 -27.78 29.56
C ILE A 280 1.12 -26.92 30.76
N ASN A 281 1.97 -27.48 31.63
CA ASN A 281 2.58 -26.75 32.74
C ASN A 281 3.81 -25.98 32.23
N VAL A 282 3.64 -24.68 32.00
CA VAL A 282 4.69 -23.80 31.44
C VAL A 282 5.63 -23.31 32.51
N VAL A 283 5.14 -22.97 33.71
CA VAL A 283 5.97 -22.60 34.88
C VAL A 283 5.22 -23.07 36.12
N GLY A 284 5.95 -23.46 37.16
CA GLY A 284 5.39 -23.81 38.48
C GLY A 284 5.78 -25.20 38.97
N PRO A 285 5.31 -25.58 40.16
CA PRO A 285 5.68 -26.85 40.80
C PRO A 285 5.39 -28.08 39.93
N ALA A 286 4.24 -28.08 39.23
CA ALA A 286 3.82 -29.17 38.36
C ALA A 286 4.66 -29.32 37.07
N TYR A 287 5.49 -28.34 36.72
CA TYR A 287 6.50 -28.53 35.68
C TYR A 287 7.71 -29.33 36.18
N GLY A 288 8.12 -29.12 37.44
CA GLY A 288 9.14 -29.95 38.08
C GLY A 288 10.60 -29.64 37.74
N ASN A 289 10.92 -28.53 37.07
CA ASN A 289 12.31 -28.10 36.86
C ASN A 289 12.51 -26.62 37.19
N TYR A 290 13.09 -26.38 38.38
CA TYR A 290 13.35 -25.06 38.92
C TYR A 290 14.57 -24.39 38.28
N THR A 291 15.61 -25.16 37.94
CA THR A 291 16.89 -24.65 37.40
C THR A 291 16.71 -23.80 36.15
N THR A 292 15.79 -24.19 35.25
CA THR A 292 15.52 -23.47 33.99
C THR A 292 14.22 -22.67 34.01
N ALA A 293 13.36 -22.90 35.01
CA ALA A 293 12.09 -22.20 35.14
C ALA A 293 11.74 -21.99 36.63
N PRO A 294 12.46 -21.09 37.32
CA PRO A 294 12.19 -20.82 38.72
C PRO A 294 10.81 -20.19 38.85
N HIS A 295 10.07 -20.69 39.83
CA HIS A 295 8.69 -20.29 40.08
C HIS A 295 8.52 -19.70 41.48
N SER A 296 9.61 -19.47 42.20
CA SER A 296 9.65 -18.84 43.51
C SER A 296 11.02 -18.16 43.67
N PRO A 297 11.16 -17.13 44.52
CA PRO A 297 12.42 -16.40 44.70
C PRO A 297 13.58 -17.27 45.17
N ASN A 298 13.27 -18.24 46.02
CA ASN A 298 14.21 -19.21 46.53
C ASN A 298 13.71 -20.63 46.28
N MET A 299 14.64 -21.56 46.16
CA MET A 299 14.33 -22.97 46.25
C MET A 299 14.34 -23.40 47.71
N SER A 300 13.52 -24.39 48.07
CA SER A 300 13.76 -25.18 49.27
C SER A 300 13.73 -26.67 48.95
N ASN A 301 14.79 -27.36 49.33
CA ASN A 301 14.88 -28.83 49.24
C ASN A 301 14.25 -29.52 50.45
N VAL A 302 13.87 -28.75 51.47
CA VAL A 302 13.29 -29.24 52.72
C VAL A 302 12.04 -28.44 53.05
N THR A 303 10.95 -29.11 53.37
CA THR A 303 9.71 -28.46 53.77
C THR A 303 9.96 -27.54 54.96
N ASN A 304 9.54 -26.29 54.87
CA ASN A 304 9.62 -25.28 55.92
C ASN A 304 11.04 -25.04 56.48
N ALA A 305 12.06 -25.06 55.63
CA ALA A 305 13.44 -24.77 56.02
C ALA A 305 13.91 -23.37 55.58
N PRO A 306 14.42 -22.53 56.49
CA PRO A 306 15.08 -21.29 56.10
C PRO A 306 16.41 -21.59 55.43
N GLN A 307 16.92 -20.63 54.64
CA GLN A 307 18.24 -20.75 54.02
C GLN A 307 19.33 -20.99 55.08
N SER A 308 20.30 -21.86 54.77
CA SER A 308 21.45 -22.15 55.62
C SER A 308 22.72 -22.38 54.79
N ALA A 309 23.84 -22.66 55.46
CA ALA A 309 25.12 -22.93 54.80
C ALA A 309 25.13 -24.20 53.93
N VAL A 310 24.13 -25.08 54.09
CA VAL A 310 24.06 -26.38 53.40
C VAL A 310 22.81 -26.56 52.53
N GLN A 311 21.84 -25.65 52.60
CA GLN A 311 20.63 -25.71 51.77
C GLN A 311 20.08 -24.33 51.43
N PRO A 312 19.48 -24.16 50.24
CA PRO A 312 18.66 -22.99 49.94
C PRO A 312 17.35 -23.05 50.75
N GLY A 313 16.68 -21.90 50.90
CA GLY A 313 15.42 -21.80 51.62
C GLY A 313 14.89 -20.37 51.65
N TYR A 314 13.79 -20.15 52.37
CA TYR A 314 13.18 -18.81 52.53
C TYR A 314 14.04 -17.87 53.39
N ARG A 315 13.65 -16.59 53.49
CA ARG A 315 14.27 -15.43 54.17
C ARG A 315 15.30 -14.64 53.38
N ALA A 316 15.95 -15.26 52.40
CA ALA A 316 16.95 -14.59 51.59
C ALA A 316 16.28 -13.95 50.37
N TYR A 317 16.70 -12.74 49.98
CA TYR A 317 16.14 -12.10 48.78
C TYR A 317 16.75 -12.71 47.51
N ASN A 318 15.94 -13.39 46.68
CA ASN A 318 16.36 -13.98 45.39
C ASN A 318 17.71 -14.73 45.45
N TYR A 319 17.84 -15.70 46.34
CA TYR A 319 19.00 -16.60 46.34
C TYR A 319 18.79 -17.84 45.46
N PHE A 320 17.60 -18.04 44.88
CA PHE A 320 17.32 -19.17 44.00
C PHE A 320 17.74 -20.50 44.66
N ASP A 321 18.61 -21.29 44.03
CA ASP A 321 19.11 -22.56 44.57
C ASP A 321 20.39 -22.42 45.43
N MET A 322 20.79 -21.20 45.81
CA MET A 322 21.99 -20.96 46.62
C MET A 322 21.78 -21.13 48.12
N THR A 323 22.76 -21.75 48.75
CA THR A 323 22.98 -21.72 50.20
C THR A 323 23.42 -20.33 50.68
N SER A 324 23.44 -20.11 52.00
CA SER A 324 23.91 -18.85 52.59
C SER A 324 25.41 -18.60 52.40
N THR A 325 26.18 -19.59 51.94
CA THR A 325 27.60 -19.44 51.55
C THR A 325 27.79 -19.11 50.07
N GLY A 326 26.69 -19.00 49.31
CA GLY A 326 26.70 -18.70 47.87
C GLY A 326 26.90 -19.93 46.97
N ALA A 327 26.90 -21.14 47.52
CA ALA A 327 27.00 -22.37 46.72
C ALA A 327 25.64 -22.74 46.11
N HIS A 328 25.57 -22.92 44.80
CA HIS A 328 24.41 -23.43 44.06
C HIS A 328 24.19 -24.93 44.34
N THR A 329 22.95 -25.33 44.62
CA THR A 329 22.60 -26.73 44.93
C THR A 329 21.92 -27.48 43.79
N GLN A 330 21.44 -26.78 42.76
CA GLN A 330 20.80 -27.36 41.57
C GLN A 330 21.53 -26.99 40.27
N GLY A 331 22.73 -26.41 40.38
CA GLY A 331 23.57 -26.04 39.25
C GLY A 331 23.08 -24.82 38.48
N MET A 332 22.28 -23.93 39.09
CA MET A 332 22.03 -22.63 38.47
C MET A 332 23.32 -21.79 38.44
N SER A 333 23.31 -20.72 37.65
CA SER A 333 24.42 -19.77 37.52
C SER A 333 24.00 -18.32 37.81
N VAL A 334 22.82 -18.14 38.41
CA VAL A 334 22.25 -16.82 38.71
C VAL A 334 22.89 -16.25 39.97
N ALA A 335 23.33 -14.99 39.92
CA ALA A 335 23.92 -14.33 41.09
C ALA A 335 22.90 -14.16 42.23
N ALA A 336 23.38 -14.14 43.47
CA ALA A 336 22.53 -13.87 44.63
C ALA A 336 21.91 -12.48 44.51
N GLN A 337 20.63 -12.38 44.87
CA GLN A 337 19.82 -11.17 44.72
C GLN A 337 19.63 -10.71 43.27
N GLY A 338 19.93 -11.56 42.29
CA GLY A 338 19.71 -11.26 40.88
C GLY A 338 18.23 -11.19 40.54
N GLU A 339 17.89 -10.30 39.62
CA GLU A 339 16.51 -10.09 39.13
C GLU A 339 16.45 -10.33 37.60
N PRO A 340 16.92 -11.48 37.08
CA PRO A 340 16.93 -11.71 35.65
C PRO A 340 15.52 -11.98 35.10
N TRP A 341 15.32 -11.65 33.84
CA TRP A 341 14.19 -12.14 33.06
C TRP A 341 14.45 -13.57 32.59
N TRP A 342 13.55 -14.47 32.95
CA TRP A 342 13.52 -15.87 32.48
C TRP A 342 12.68 -15.95 31.21
N THR A 343 13.03 -16.88 30.31
CA THR A 343 12.27 -17.14 29.08
C THR A 343 11.92 -18.60 29.01
N ARG A 344 10.70 -18.90 28.61
CA ARG A 344 10.26 -20.26 28.38
C ARG A 344 9.42 -20.39 27.14
N THR A 345 9.84 -21.30 26.27
CA THR A 345 9.12 -21.71 25.06
C THR A 345 8.63 -23.14 25.21
N VAL A 346 7.36 -23.39 24.88
CA VAL A 346 6.75 -24.73 24.84
C VAL A 346 6.02 -24.94 23.53
N SER A 347 6.02 -26.17 23.02
CA SER A 347 5.28 -26.51 21.81
C SER A 347 3.77 -26.46 22.05
N LEU A 348 3.04 -25.93 21.08
CA LEU A 348 1.58 -25.90 21.06
C LEU A 348 0.96 -27.10 20.31
N ALA A 349 1.76 -28.08 19.89
CA ALA A 349 1.30 -29.19 19.05
C ALA A 349 0.11 -29.97 19.65
N SER A 350 0.11 -30.23 20.96
CA SER A 350 -0.99 -30.94 21.65
C SER A 350 -2.26 -30.11 21.83
N LEU A 351 -2.21 -28.82 21.51
CA LEU A 351 -3.32 -27.86 21.61
C LEU A 351 -3.77 -27.35 20.23
N ALA A 352 -3.25 -27.93 19.13
CA ALA A 352 -3.53 -27.49 17.77
C ALA A 352 -5.03 -27.41 17.49
N GLY A 353 -5.47 -26.29 16.92
CA GLY A 353 -6.87 -26.05 16.53
C GLY A 353 -7.82 -25.77 17.69
N GLN A 354 -7.33 -25.68 18.92
CA GLN A 354 -8.16 -25.44 20.10
C GLN A 354 -8.08 -23.98 20.56
N THR A 355 -9.16 -23.51 21.18
CA THR A 355 -9.12 -22.29 22.00
C THR A 355 -8.54 -22.63 23.36
N VAL A 356 -7.40 -22.04 23.66
CA VAL A 356 -6.60 -22.26 24.86
C VAL A 356 -6.88 -21.17 25.88
N THR A 357 -7.04 -21.56 27.14
CA THR A 357 -6.98 -20.65 28.28
C THR A 357 -5.56 -20.65 28.85
N LEU A 358 -4.91 -19.49 28.79
CA LEU A 358 -3.71 -19.18 29.56
C LEU A 358 -4.13 -18.75 30.97
N THR A 359 -3.55 -19.40 31.96
CA THR A 359 -3.71 -19.07 33.39
C THR A 359 -2.36 -18.68 33.96
N ILE A 360 -2.30 -17.49 34.56
CA ILE A 360 -1.15 -17.01 35.33
C ILE A 360 -1.63 -16.78 36.76
N GLN A 361 -1.10 -17.54 37.70
CA GLN A 361 -1.51 -17.51 39.09
C GLN A 361 -0.29 -17.35 39.99
N SER A 362 -0.36 -16.42 40.94
CA SER A 362 0.55 -16.39 42.09
C SER A 362 -0.19 -16.94 43.31
N THR A 363 0.43 -17.88 44.01
CA THR A 363 -0.06 -18.49 45.25
C THR A 363 0.91 -18.11 46.36
N HIS A 364 0.38 -17.81 47.54
CA HIS A 364 1.12 -17.18 48.63
C HIS A 364 0.79 -17.86 49.96
N ILE A 365 1.80 -18.08 50.79
CA ILE A 365 1.63 -18.53 52.18
C ILE A 365 2.18 -17.43 53.08
N ASN A 366 1.34 -16.91 53.97
CA ASN A 366 1.65 -15.68 54.71
C ASN A 366 2.89 -15.83 55.60
N GLN A 367 4.03 -15.33 55.13
CA GLN A 367 5.25 -15.28 55.94
C GLN A 367 6.29 -14.33 55.37
N PHE A 368 6.60 -14.46 54.08
CA PHE A 368 7.58 -13.65 53.37
C PHE A 368 7.04 -13.31 52.00
N ARG A 369 7.14 -12.03 51.62
CA ARG A 369 6.56 -11.56 50.36
C ARG A 369 7.30 -12.05 49.13
N SER A 370 6.54 -12.42 48.10
CA SER A 370 7.04 -12.61 46.72
C SER A 370 6.11 -11.99 45.68
N TRP A 371 6.66 -11.63 44.52
CA TRP A 371 5.89 -11.16 43.37
C TRP A 371 6.61 -11.50 42.06
N PHE A 372 5.85 -11.35 40.98
CA PHE A 372 6.28 -11.79 39.66
C PHE A 372 5.93 -10.73 38.63
N HIS A 373 6.90 -10.36 37.81
CA HIS A 373 6.66 -9.59 36.60
C HIS A 373 6.50 -10.55 35.42
N ILE A 374 5.52 -10.30 34.57
CA ILE A 374 5.23 -11.05 33.35
C ILE A 374 5.31 -10.08 32.17
N ASP A 375 5.96 -10.51 31.11
CA ASP A 375 6.09 -9.71 29.89
C ASP A 375 6.24 -10.62 28.66
N ASP A 376 6.01 -10.04 27.48
CA ASP A 376 6.21 -10.67 26.18
C ASP A 376 5.57 -12.06 26.07
N VAL A 377 4.27 -12.12 26.37
CA VAL A 377 3.44 -13.31 26.15
C VAL A 377 3.14 -13.45 24.67
N GLU A 378 3.68 -14.49 24.05
CA GLU A 378 3.67 -14.72 22.61
C GLU A 378 3.17 -16.13 22.30
N TRP A 379 2.35 -16.29 21.26
CA TRP A 379 1.95 -17.61 20.77
C TRP A 379 1.94 -17.64 19.24
N SER A 380 2.38 -18.77 18.69
CA SER A 380 2.31 -19.06 17.25
C SER A 380 2.88 -17.93 16.39
N ILE A 381 4.00 -17.34 16.84
CA ILE A 381 4.64 -16.20 16.18
C ILE A 381 5.18 -16.61 14.81
N VAL A 382 4.85 -15.81 13.80
CA VAL A 382 5.44 -15.84 12.47
C VAL A 382 5.89 -14.43 12.11
N ASN A 383 7.15 -14.27 11.71
CA ASN A 383 7.66 -12.97 11.32
C ASN A 383 7.25 -12.66 9.87
N GLY A 384 6.61 -11.52 9.66
CA GLY A 384 6.33 -10.97 8.34
C GLY A 384 7.48 -10.12 7.81
N THR A 385 7.48 -9.83 6.51
CA THR A 385 8.44 -8.89 5.90
C THR A 385 7.72 -7.76 5.20
N LEU A 386 8.23 -6.53 5.35
CA LEU A 386 7.71 -5.38 4.63
C LEU A 386 8.17 -5.41 3.16
N GLY A 387 7.28 -5.05 2.24
CA GLY A 387 7.64 -4.74 0.87
C GLY A 387 7.83 -3.24 0.64
N SER A 388 7.65 -2.79 -0.61
CA SER A 388 7.83 -1.38 -0.96
C SER A 388 6.61 -0.54 -0.56
N PRO A 389 6.79 0.62 0.09
CA PRO A 389 5.69 1.50 0.44
C PRO A 389 5.02 2.10 -0.80
N GLN A 390 3.75 2.45 -0.65
CA GLN A 390 2.86 2.91 -1.71
C GLN A 390 2.10 4.15 -1.25
N GLY A 391 1.91 5.09 -2.17
CA GLY A 391 0.98 6.20 -2.03
C GLY A 391 -0.37 5.92 -2.69
N PHE A 392 -1.37 6.71 -2.32
CA PHE A 392 -2.67 6.76 -3.00
C PHE A 392 -2.50 7.20 -4.47
N GLY A 393 -3.41 6.77 -5.35
CA GLY A 393 -3.40 7.07 -6.77
C GLY A 393 -4.35 8.19 -7.21
N VAL A 394 -4.18 8.61 -8.45
CA VAL A 394 -5.11 9.46 -9.22
C VAL A 394 -5.22 8.87 -10.63
N VAL A 395 -6.38 9.00 -11.27
CA VAL A 395 -6.60 8.58 -12.67
C VAL A 395 -7.52 9.57 -13.39
N PHE A 396 -7.24 9.85 -14.66
CA PHE A 396 -8.14 10.60 -15.54
C PHE A 396 -9.41 9.80 -15.84
N LEU A 397 -10.56 10.43 -15.62
CA LEU A 397 -11.86 9.94 -16.11
C LEU A 397 -12.23 10.61 -17.42
N THR A 398 -11.96 11.91 -17.56
CA THR A 398 -12.11 12.65 -18.82
C THR A 398 -10.91 13.56 -19.06
N PRO A 399 -10.47 13.70 -20.33
CA PRO A 399 -11.13 13.25 -21.57
C PRO A 399 -11.02 11.74 -21.85
N THR A 400 -12.04 11.16 -22.50
CA THR A 400 -12.10 9.72 -22.88
C THR A 400 -11.76 9.45 -24.35
N ALA A 401 -11.38 10.48 -25.13
CA ALA A 401 -10.97 10.37 -26.53
C ALA A 401 -10.03 11.52 -26.94
N ALA A 402 -9.45 11.44 -28.14
CA ALA A 402 -8.66 12.52 -28.76
C ALA A 402 -9.53 13.76 -29.07
N THR A 403 -9.81 14.57 -28.05
CA THR A 403 -10.61 15.80 -28.11
C THR A 403 -9.79 16.96 -28.66
N ALA A 404 -9.35 16.86 -29.91
CA ALA A 404 -8.82 18.01 -30.64
C ALA A 404 -9.98 18.98 -30.94
N GLY A 405 -9.86 20.24 -30.52
CA GLY A 405 -10.77 21.34 -30.94
C GLY A 405 -11.85 21.77 -29.94
N ILE A 406 -12.03 21.09 -28.81
CA ILE A 406 -12.94 21.55 -27.74
C ILE A 406 -12.15 22.43 -26.77
N THR A 407 -12.52 23.72 -26.69
CA THR A 407 -11.97 24.67 -25.72
C THR A 407 -13.11 25.51 -25.12
N PRO A 408 -13.24 25.59 -23.78
CA PRO A 408 -12.37 24.97 -22.78
C PRO A 408 -12.56 23.45 -22.70
N LEU A 409 -11.48 22.73 -22.38
CA LEU A 409 -11.52 21.28 -22.16
C LEU A 409 -12.09 21.00 -20.75
N SER A 410 -13.13 20.16 -20.69
CA SER A 410 -13.64 19.65 -19.40
C SER A 410 -12.78 18.47 -18.95
N ILE A 411 -12.31 18.52 -17.71
CA ILE A 411 -11.39 17.54 -17.14
C ILE A 411 -12.01 16.95 -15.88
N SER A 412 -11.85 15.65 -15.68
CA SER A 412 -12.19 14.99 -14.44
C SER A 412 -11.18 13.90 -14.11
N VAL A 413 -10.91 13.73 -12.82
CA VAL A 413 -10.04 12.67 -12.29
C VAL A 413 -10.71 12.03 -11.08
N GLN A 414 -10.36 10.78 -10.81
CA GLN A 414 -10.70 10.08 -9.57
C GLN A 414 -9.44 9.85 -8.74
N VAL A 415 -9.57 9.87 -7.42
CA VAL A 415 -8.46 9.64 -6.47
C VAL A 415 -8.77 8.48 -5.53
N ASP A 416 -7.73 7.85 -4.96
CA ASP A 416 -7.84 6.76 -3.97
C ASP A 416 -8.02 7.25 -2.52
N ALA A 417 -7.63 8.50 -2.23
CA ALA A 417 -7.75 9.15 -0.92
C ALA A 417 -7.92 10.66 -1.10
N ASN A 418 -8.59 11.34 -0.16
CA ASN A 418 -8.81 12.79 -0.25
C ASN A 418 -7.49 13.59 -0.23
N PRO A 419 -7.12 14.29 -1.32
CA PRO A 419 -5.89 15.06 -1.37
C PRO A 419 -5.92 16.26 -0.41
N THR A 420 -4.90 16.41 0.44
CA THR A 420 -4.89 17.32 1.60
C THR A 420 -3.97 18.54 1.45
N ALA A 421 -3.28 18.73 0.33
CA ALA A 421 -2.39 19.88 0.16
C ALA A 421 -3.14 21.22 0.35
N GLY A 422 -2.56 22.15 1.12
CA GLY A 422 -3.25 23.38 1.53
C GLY A 422 -3.63 24.37 0.41
N SER A 423 -3.14 24.19 -0.81
CA SER A 423 -3.51 24.99 -1.98
C SER A 423 -3.60 24.13 -3.25
N SER A 424 -4.74 24.24 -3.94
CA SER A 424 -5.06 23.51 -5.17
C SER A 424 -4.63 22.04 -5.09
N PRO A 425 -5.22 21.24 -4.18
CA PRO A 425 -4.73 19.89 -3.87
C PRO A 425 -4.80 18.95 -5.06
N VAL A 426 -5.71 19.21 -6.00
CA VAL A 426 -5.72 18.57 -7.30
C VAL A 426 -5.52 19.60 -8.40
N THR A 427 -4.54 19.37 -9.26
CA THR A 427 -4.24 20.24 -10.42
C THR A 427 -3.93 19.42 -11.65
N VAL A 428 -4.16 20.00 -12.82
CA VAL A 428 -3.75 19.44 -14.10
C VAL A 428 -2.87 20.43 -14.85
N ASP A 429 -1.70 19.95 -15.28
CA ASP A 429 -0.78 20.68 -16.14
C ASP A 429 -1.01 20.32 -17.60
N LEU A 430 -0.95 21.31 -18.50
CA LEU A 430 -0.83 21.13 -19.94
C LEU A 430 0.64 21.17 -20.34
N VAL A 431 1.17 20.03 -20.75
CA VAL A 431 2.57 19.82 -21.10
C VAL A 431 2.72 19.80 -22.61
N ASN A 432 3.65 20.62 -23.13
CA ASN A 432 3.93 20.68 -24.56
C ASN A 432 4.84 19.51 -25.01
N PRO A 433 5.01 19.28 -26.33
CA PRO A 433 5.87 18.21 -26.84
C PRO A 433 7.36 18.34 -26.45
N GLY A 434 7.79 19.52 -25.98
CA GLY A 434 9.13 19.77 -25.44
C GLY A 434 9.26 19.44 -23.95
N GLY A 435 8.19 19.00 -23.27
CA GLY A 435 8.16 18.66 -21.85
C GLY A 435 7.92 19.85 -20.92
N SER A 436 7.69 21.06 -21.43
CA SER A 436 7.42 22.23 -20.60
C SER A 436 5.94 22.35 -20.27
N VAL A 437 5.64 22.68 -19.00
CA VAL A 437 4.31 23.07 -18.56
C VAL A 437 3.98 24.45 -19.14
N THR A 438 2.89 24.51 -19.91
CA THR A 438 2.38 25.74 -20.51
C THR A 438 1.22 26.34 -19.74
N ARG A 439 0.53 25.52 -18.95
CA ARG A 439 -0.59 25.93 -18.13
C ARG A 439 -0.83 24.94 -16.99
N THR A 440 -1.30 25.44 -15.86
CA THR A 440 -1.81 24.66 -14.73
C THR A 440 -3.22 25.13 -14.40
N VAL A 441 -4.13 24.20 -14.13
CA VAL A 441 -5.49 24.51 -13.66
C VAL A 441 -5.84 23.67 -12.43
N PRO A 442 -6.61 24.21 -11.46
CA PRO A 442 -7.15 23.42 -10.37
C PRO A 442 -8.31 22.52 -10.83
N LEU A 443 -8.55 21.43 -10.10
CA LEU A 443 -9.81 20.69 -10.14
C LEU A 443 -10.56 20.87 -8.81
N PHE A 444 -11.85 20.57 -8.80
CA PHE A 444 -12.76 20.81 -7.67
C PHE A 444 -13.64 19.58 -7.41
N ASN A 445 -13.87 19.28 -6.13
CA ASN A 445 -14.75 18.22 -5.63
C ASN A 445 -15.79 18.86 -4.68
N ASP A 446 -16.55 19.81 -5.21
CA ASP A 446 -17.36 20.77 -4.46
C ASP A 446 -18.86 20.78 -4.87
N GLY A 447 -19.29 19.86 -5.72
CA GLY A 447 -20.65 19.83 -6.29
C GLY A 447 -20.93 20.96 -7.28
N THR A 448 -19.89 21.65 -7.73
CA THR A 448 -19.91 22.68 -8.78
C THR A 448 -18.78 22.43 -9.77
N HIS A 449 -18.48 23.36 -10.70
CA HIS A 449 -17.40 23.18 -11.71
C HIS A 449 -17.50 21.91 -12.59
N GLY A 450 -18.69 21.29 -12.68
CA GLY A 450 -18.89 20.03 -13.42
C GLY A 450 -18.95 18.79 -12.53
N ASP A 451 -18.77 18.95 -11.23
CA ASP A 451 -18.92 17.92 -10.21
C ASP A 451 -20.39 17.82 -9.81
N ALA A 452 -20.93 16.61 -9.87
CA ALA A 452 -22.32 16.33 -9.52
C ALA A 452 -22.51 16.14 -8.02
N VAL A 453 -21.51 15.63 -7.30
CA VAL A 453 -21.61 15.24 -5.89
C VAL A 453 -20.34 15.62 -5.15
N ALA A 454 -20.43 16.67 -4.33
CA ALA A 454 -19.31 17.10 -3.49
C ALA A 454 -18.83 15.96 -2.56
N GLY A 455 -17.51 15.77 -2.49
CA GLY A 455 -16.86 14.81 -1.61
C GLY A 455 -16.92 13.36 -2.08
N ASP A 456 -17.17 13.08 -3.36
CA ASP A 456 -17.31 11.72 -3.91
C ASP A 456 -16.00 11.12 -4.50
N ALA A 457 -14.89 11.83 -4.29
CA ALA A 457 -13.55 11.56 -4.82
C ALA A 457 -13.39 11.78 -6.34
N ILE A 458 -14.38 12.36 -7.00
CA ILE A 458 -14.27 12.84 -8.38
C ILE A 458 -13.97 14.33 -8.34
N TRP A 459 -12.84 14.72 -8.93
CA TRP A 459 -12.42 16.11 -9.03
C TRP A 459 -12.59 16.59 -10.46
N THR A 460 -13.30 17.69 -10.67
CA THR A 460 -13.67 18.18 -12.00
C THR A 460 -13.31 19.64 -12.23
N ASN A 461 -13.17 20.02 -13.50
CA ASN A 461 -13.18 21.40 -13.94
C ASN A 461 -13.72 21.45 -15.37
N ASN A 462 -14.93 21.99 -15.51
CA ASN A 462 -15.63 22.18 -16.79
C ASN A 462 -15.31 23.51 -17.46
N GLY A 463 -14.40 24.31 -16.89
CA GLY A 463 -14.05 25.63 -17.38
C GLY A 463 -15.14 26.68 -17.18
N SER A 464 -16.01 26.57 -16.19
CA SER A 464 -16.97 27.65 -15.87
C SER A 464 -16.25 28.96 -15.50
N VAL A 465 -15.19 28.88 -14.69
CA VAL A 465 -14.37 30.02 -14.25
C VAL A 465 -13.28 30.36 -15.27
N ALA A 466 -13.30 31.57 -15.82
CA ALA A 466 -12.40 32.01 -16.90
C ALA A 466 -10.90 31.86 -16.59
N ALA A 467 -10.48 32.17 -15.36
CA ALA A 467 -9.08 32.03 -14.94
C ALA A 467 -8.61 30.58 -14.92
N ASP A 468 -9.50 29.65 -14.58
CA ASP A 468 -9.18 28.25 -14.29
C ASP A 468 -9.51 27.29 -15.43
N ARG A 469 -9.98 27.76 -16.58
CA ARG A 469 -10.36 26.90 -17.71
C ARG A 469 -9.17 26.15 -18.28
N MET A 470 -9.24 24.87 -18.66
CA MET A 470 -8.17 24.36 -19.54
C MET A 470 -8.37 24.86 -20.97
N VAL A 471 -7.43 25.67 -21.49
CA VAL A 471 -7.47 26.19 -22.87
C VAL A 471 -6.26 25.63 -23.61
N LEU A 472 -6.56 24.91 -24.69
CA LEU A 472 -5.56 24.38 -25.60
C LEU A 472 -5.05 25.50 -26.52
N PRO A 473 -3.76 25.49 -26.92
CA PRO A 473 -3.24 26.39 -27.94
C PRO A 473 -4.12 26.40 -29.20
N GLY A 474 -4.34 27.57 -29.79
CA GLY A 474 -5.09 27.69 -31.04
C GLY A 474 -4.34 27.05 -32.22
N GLY A 475 -5.06 26.33 -33.08
CA GLY A 475 -4.51 25.61 -34.25
C GLY A 475 -4.46 24.09 -34.06
N ALA A 476 -3.97 23.36 -35.07
CA ALA A 476 -3.71 21.92 -34.92
C ALA A 476 -2.61 21.72 -33.87
N LEU A 477 -2.89 20.93 -32.84
CA LEU A 477 -1.90 20.55 -31.83
C LEU A 477 -0.80 19.69 -32.48
N ASN A 478 0.26 20.31 -32.98
CA ASN A 478 1.37 19.56 -33.57
C ASN A 478 2.22 18.93 -32.45
N GLY A 479 2.48 17.62 -32.55
CA GLY A 479 3.28 16.85 -31.59
C GLY A 479 2.48 16.26 -30.41
N SER A 480 3.18 15.54 -29.53
CA SER A 480 2.61 14.80 -28.39
C SER A 480 2.34 15.71 -27.18
N TRP A 481 1.25 16.49 -27.22
CA TRP A 481 0.78 17.25 -26.06
C TRP A 481 0.19 16.32 -24.99
N GLN A 482 0.39 16.62 -23.72
CA GLN A 482 -0.09 15.80 -22.62
C GLN A 482 -0.80 16.64 -21.55
N LEU A 483 -1.81 16.07 -20.93
CA LEU A 483 -2.30 16.50 -19.63
C LEU A 483 -1.59 15.68 -18.55
N ARG A 484 -1.23 16.33 -17.45
CA ARG A 484 -0.65 15.65 -16.28
C ARG A 484 -1.41 16.04 -15.03
N ALA A 485 -2.11 15.09 -14.45
CA ALA A 485 -2.83 15.26 -13.20
C ALA A 485 -1.89 15.07 -12.01
N TYR A 486 -2.15 15.84 -10.96
CA TYR A 486 -1.48 15.75 -9.67
C TYR A 486 -2.54 15.76 -8.58
N ALA A 487 -2.55 14.74 -7.72
CA ALA A 487 -3.35 14.73 -6.50
C ALA A 487 -2.43 14.74 -5.29
N ARG A 488 -2.32 15.87 -4.59
CA ARG A 488 -1.24 16.11 -3.61
C ARG A 488 -1.75 16.03 -2.18
N ASP A 489 -0.99 15.34 -1.34
CA ASP A 489 -1.18 15.37 0.10
C ASP A 489 -0.42 16.55 0.75
N ALA A 490 -0.47 16.67 2.08
CA ALA A 490 0.18 17.73 2.82
C ALA A 490 1.65 17.46 3.18
N SER A 491 2.27 16.41 2.62
CA SER A 491 3.68 16.09 2.86
C SER A 491 4.64 17.06 2.15
N THR A 492 5.88 17.15 2.64
CA THR A 492 6.95 17.92 2.01
C THR A 492 7.89 17.03 1.23
N SER A 493 8.28 17.47 0.03
CA SER A 493 9.19 16.72 -0.84
C SER A 493 10.62 16.75 -0.30
N THR A 494 11.28 15.59 -0.28
CA THR A 494 12.71 15.45 0.08
C THR A 494 13.61 15.28 -1.14
N VAL A 495 13.03 15.26 -2.33
CA VAL A 495 13.70 14.94 -3.60
C VAL A 495 13.61 16.07 -4.64
N GLY A 496 13.18 17.25 -4.21
CA GLY A 496 13.06 18.45 -5.06
C GLY A 496 11.83 18.48 -5.97
N ALA A 497 10.93 17.50 -5.85
CA ALA A 497 9.62 17.51 -6.49
C ALA A 497 8.64 18.48 -5.78
N ARG A 498 7.47 18.72 -6.39
CA ARG A 498 6.34 19.46 -5.82
C ARG A 498 5.92 18.82 -4.49
N ASN A 499 5.65 19.63 -3.48
CA ASN A 499 5.18 19.13 -2.19
C ASN A 499 3.88 18.33 -2.36
N GLY A 500 3.82 17.18 -1.73
CA GLY A 500 2.68 16.27 -1.76
C GLY A 500 2.67 15.24 -2.89
N VAL A 501 3.67 15.20 -3.78
CA VAL A 501 3.81 14.08 -4.74
C VAL A 501 4.60 12.94 -4.11
N ILE A 502 4.07 11.72 -4.24
CA ILE A 502 4.55 10.52 -3.55
C ILE A 502 5.30 9.64 -4.54
N ARG A 503 6.59 9.41 -4.30
CA ARG A 503 7.44 8.65 -5.21
C ARG A 503 7.03 7.17 -5.25
N GLY A 504 7.04 6.61 -6.46
CA GLY A 504 6.94 5.19 -6.72
C GLY A 504 8.23 4.41 -6.37
N PRO A 505 8.25 3.08 -6.58
CA PRO A 505 9.45 2.27 -6.41
C PRO A 505 10.50 2.69 -7.45
N GLY A 506 11.59 3.34 -7.03
CA GLY A 506 12.67 3.77 -7.91
C GLY A 506 13.68 4.68 -7.19
N THR A 507 14.91 4.78 -7.70
CA THR A 507 16.00 5.58 -7.08
C THR A 507 16.31 6.82 -7.90
N GLY A 508 16.49 7.99 -7.26
CA GLY A 508 17.08 9.20 -7.86
C GLY A 508 16.10 10.38 -8.08
N SER A 509 16.61 11.47 -8.68
CA SER A 509 15.84 12.65 -9.08
C SER A 509 15.08 12.37 -10.37
N ALA A 510 13.98 11.62 -10.28
CA ALA A 510 13.15 11.33 -11.45
C ALA A 510 12.14 12.47 -11.70
N PRO A 511 11.90 12.86 -12.98
CA PRO A 511 10.90 13.87 -13.32
C PRO A 511 9.52 13.46 -12.82
N GLU A 512 8.70 14.45 -12.46
CA GLU A 512 7.33 14.29 -12.00
C GLU A 512 6.41 13.79 -13.11
N THR A 513 6.45 12.48 -13.34
CA THR A 513 5.69 11.74 -14.36
C THR A 513 5.00 10.55 -13.71
N GLU A 514 3.98 10.01 -14.36
CA GLU A 514 3.22 8.84 -13.90
C GLU A 514 4.16 7.65 -13.61
N ALA A 515 5.16 7.46 -14.46
CA ALA A 515 6.15 6.39 -14.31
C ALA A 515 6.95 6.41 -12.99
N ASN A 516 6.97 7.55 -12.28
CA ASN A 516 7.84 7.80 -11.13
C ASN A 516 7.09 8.10 -9.84
N TYR A 517 5.79 8.45 -9.89
CA TYR A 517 5.02 8.91 -8.74
C TYR A 517 3.63 8.26 -8.74
N TRP A 518 3.15 7.89 -7.57
CA TRP A 518 1.88 7.18 -7.43
C TRP A 518 0.66 8.05 -7.69
N ASN A 519 0.74 9.33 -7.33
CA ASN A 519 -0.35 10.29 -7.37
C ASN A 519 -0.20 11.29 -8.52
N ILE A 520 0.34 10.81 -9.64
CA ILE A 520 0.41 11.50 -10.93
C ILE A 520 -0.17 10.59 -11.98
N ASP A 521 -1.03 11.11 -12.85
CA ASP A 521 -1.49 10.42 -14.05
C ASP A 521 -1.26 11.29 -15.29
N GLU A 522 -1.08 10.67 -16.46
CA GLU A 522 -0.76 11.33 -17.71
C GLU A 522 -1.69 10.91 -18.84
N TYR A 523 -2.32 11.90 -19.48
CA TYR A 523 -3.18 11.67 -20.63
C TYR A 523 -2.60 12.32 -21.89
N LEU A 524 -2.36 11.53 -22.93
CA LEU A 524 -1.90 12.03 -24.22
C LEU A 524 -3.06 12.66 -25.00
N LEU A 525 -2.94 13.95 -25.31
CA LEU A 525 -3.89 14.64 -26.17
C LEU A 525 -3.63 14.25 -27.64
N GLY A 526 -4.56 13.50 -28.23
CA GLY A 526 -4.49 13.17 -29.65
C GLY A 526 -4.78 14.39 -30.54
N SER A 527 -3.96 14.58 -31.56
CA SER A 527 -4.18 15.58 -32.62
C SER A 527 -4.39 14.93 -33.97
N GLY A 528 -5.16 15.58 -34.84
CA GLY A 528 -5.30 15.16 -36.22
C GLY A 528 -4.14 15.66 -37.09
N ALA A 529 -3.68 14.85 -38.03
CA ALA A 529 -2.60 15.20 -38.96
C ALA A 529 -2.95 14.63 -40.35
N ILE A 530 -2.79 15.43 -41.41
CA ILE A 530 -3.16 15.01 -42.76
C ILE A 530 -1.90 14.76 -43.60
N GLY A 531 -1.81 13.56 -44.19
CA GLY A 531 -0.93 13.25 -45.30
C GLY A 531 -1.71 13.19 -46.61
N VAL A 532 -1.15 13.75 -47.68
CA VAL A 532 -1.76 13.71 -49.03
C VAL A 532 -0.78 13.06 -50.00
N THR A 533 -1.25 12.07 -50.76
CA THR A 533 -0.48 11.41 -51.83
C THR A 533 -1.24 11.49 -53.14
N LYS A 534 -0.64 12.08 -54.17
CA LYS A 534 -1.19 12.10 -55.53
C LYS A 534 -0.45 11.10 -56.42
N THR A 535 -1.18 10.22 -57.09
CA THR A 535 -0.65 9.24 -58.04
C THR A 535 -1.37 9.36 -59.39
N SER A 536 -0.76 8.81 -60.44
CA SER A 536 -1.42 8.73 -61.76
C SER A 536 -1.10 7.42 -62.44
N SER A 537 -2.06 6.89 -63.20
CA SER A 537 -1.91 5.67 -64.00
C SER A 537 -2.59 5.84 -65.37
N VAL A 538 -2.03 5.20 -66.40
CA VAL A 538 -2.64 5.22 -67.74
C VAL A 538 -3.72 4.14 -67.78
N VAL A 539 -4.97 4.53 -68.04
CA VAL A 539 -6.13 3.62 -68.09
C VAL A 539 -6.29 3.01 -69.48
N SER A 540 -6.17 3.84 -70.52
CA SER A 540 -6.31 3.42 -71.90
C SER A 540 -5.56 4.35 -72.84
N ASP A 541 -5.15 3.84 -74.01
CA ASP A 541 -4.65 4.66 -75.11
C ASP A 541 -5.34 4.33 -76.45
N PRO A 542 -5.32 5.23 -77.45
CA PRO A 542 -6.05 5.04 -78.70
C PRO A 542 -5.58 3.85 -79.56
N PHE A 543 -4.39 3.31 -79.31
CA PHE A 543 -3.75 2.27 -80.11
C PHE A 543 -3.77 0.91 -79.41
N SER A 544 -3.46 0.87 -78.11
CA SER A 544 -3.34 -0.36 -77.31
C SER A 544 -4.60 -0.66 -76.48
N GLY A 545 -5.58 0.25 -76.47
CA GLY A 545 -6.77 0.12 -75.63
C GLY A 545 -6.38 0.05 -74.15
N THR A 546 -6.94 -0.89 -73.40
CA THR A 546 -6.58 -1.16 -71.99
C THR A 546 -5.42 -2.16 -71.83
N ALA A 547 -4.93 -2.75 -72.93
CA ALA A 547 -3.86 -3.74 -72.91
C ALA A 547 -2.50 -3.04 -73.06
N ASN A 548 -1.76 -2.93 -71.95
CA ASN A 548 -0.47 -2.22 -71.88
C ASN A 548 -0.55 -0.76 -72.40
N PRO A 549 -1.40 0.06 -71.79
CA PRO A 549 -1.67 1.41 -72.26
C PRO A 549 -0.44 2.33 -72.10
N LYS A 550 -0.17 3.13 -73.11
CA LYS A 550 0.95 4.09 -73.15
C LYS A 550 0.46 5.51 -72.93
N ARG A 551 1.28 6.34 -72.29
CA ARG A 551 1.03 7.78 -72.13
C ARG A 551 1.36 8.52 -73.44
N ILE A 552 0.46 8.45 -74.41
CA ILE A 552 0.54 9.07 -75.74
C ILE A 552 -0.68 9.99 -75.99
N PRO A 553 -0.63 10.89 -76.97
CA PRO A 553 -1.79 11.69 -77.38
C PRO A 553 -3.08 10.87 -77.49
N GLY A 554 -4.15 11.34 -76.86
CA GLY A 554 -5.45 10.70 -76.75
C GLY A 554 -5.58 9.64 -75.64
N ALA A 555 -4.54 9.38 -74.84
CA ALA A 555 -4.61 8.43 -73.72
C ALA A 555 -5.39 9.00 -72.53
N THR A 556 -6.14 8.16 -71.83
CA THR A 556 -6.84 8.51 -70.58
C THR A 556 -5.97 8.15 -69.38
N ILE A 557 -5.76 9.13 -68.50
CA ILE A 557 -4.98 9.01 -67.26
C ILE A 557 -5.94 9.13 -66.08
N LEU A 558 -5.93 8.14 -65.19
CA LEU A 558 -6.58 8.20 -63.89
C LEU A 558 -5.60 8.84 -62.90
N TYR A 559 -5.98 9.98 -62.35
CA TYR A 559 -5.34 10.55 -61.18
C TYR A 559 -6.05 10.05 -59.93
N CYS A 560 -5.27 9.79 -58.87
CA CYS A 560 -5.80 9.54 -57.54
C CYS A 560 -5.14 10.46 -56.55
N VAL A 561 -5.95 11.15 -55.74
CA VAL A 561 -5.52 11.89 -54.57
C VAL A 561 -6.00 11.14 -53.33
N LEU A 562 -5.06 10.56 -52.58
CA LEU A 562 -5.31 9.86 -51.33
C LEU A 562 -4.97 10.77 -50.15
N ILE A 563 -5.95 11.01 -49.31
CA ILE A 563 -5.85 11.74 -48.05
C ILE A 563 -5.85 10.72 -46.92
N THR A 564 -4.90 10.84 -46.00
CA THR A 564 -4.78 9.98 -44.82
C THR A 564 -4.72 10.82 -43.58
N ASN A 565 -5.53 10.51 -42.57
CA ASN A 565 -5.33 11.05 -41.24
C ASN A 565 -4.27 10.22 -40.51
N THR A 566 -3.05 10.73 -40.47
CA THR A 566 -1.90 10.12 -39.78
C THR A 566 -1.83 10.48 -38.30
N GLY A 567 -2.73 11.35 -37.82
CA GLY A 567 -2.83 11.76 -36.43
C GLY A 567 -3.68 10.82 -35.58
N ALA A 568 -3.61 11.01 -34.25
CA ALA A 568 -4.38 10.26 -33.25
C ALA A 568 -5.78 10.85 -33.00
N GLY A 569 -6.06 12.06 -33.50
CA GLY A 569 -7.36 12.73 -33.40
C GLY A 569 -8.10 12.81 -34.75
N THR A 570 -9.42 12.91 -34.72
CA THR A 570 -10.25 13.14 -35.91
C THR A 570 -9.97 14.53 -36.49
N VAL A 571 -9.81 14.63 -37.81
CA VAL A 571 -9.72 15.91 -38.52
C VAL A 571 -11.08 16.23 -39.12
N THR A 572 -11.58 17.45 -38.99
CA THR A 572 -12.89 17.89 -39.50
C THR A 572 -12.76 18.95 -40.59
N SER A 573 -13.83 19.17 -41.36
CA SER A 573 -13.92 20.23 -42.38
C SER A 573 -12.82 20.14 -43.45
N ILE A 574 -12.61 18.94 -43.97
CA ILE A 574 -11.57 18.71 -44.99
C ILE A 574 -12.04 19.27 -46.32
N VAL A 575 -11.19 20.11 -46.90
CA VAL A 575 -11.31 20.55 -48.29
C VAL A 575 -10.04 20.13 -49.02
N LEU A 576 -10.20 19.24 -50.00
CA LEU A 576 -9.21 18.91 -51.00
C LEU A 576 -9.39 19.85 -52.19
N SER A 577 -8.28 20.35 -52.72
CA SER A 577 -8.29 21.13 -53.96
C SER A 577 -7.12 20.70 -54.82
N ASP A 578 -7.41 20.30 -56.06
CA ASP A 578 -6.43 19.81 -57.01
C ASP A 578 -6.58 20.52 -58.36
N THR A 579 -5.65 21.43 -58.65
CA THR A 579 -5.67 22.23 -59.87
C THR A 579 -5.06 21.48 -61.05
N ILE A 580 -5.79 21.44 -62.15
CA ILE A 580 -5.39 20.87 -63.44
C ILE A 580 -4.94 22.00 -64.36
N ASN A 581 -3.70 21.94 -64.84
CA ASN A 581 -3.10 23.00 -65.66
C ASN A 581 -3.71 23.15 -67.07
N LEU A 582 -4.45 22.14 -67.55
CA LEU A 582 -5.15 22.11 -68.84
C LEU A 582 -6.57 21.56 -68.63
N PRO A 583 -7.52 22.40 -68.21
CA PRO A 583 -8.86 21.97 -67.80
C PRO A 583 -9.68 21.33 -68.93
N GLU A 584 -9.42 21.70 -70.19
CA GLU A 584 -10.07 21.13 -71.37
C GLU A 584 -9.80 19.64 -71.56
N LEU A 585 -8.85 19.08 -70.80
CA LEU A 585 -8.49 17.68 -70.81
C LEU A 585 -9.17 16.86 -69.73
N TYR A 586 -9.92 17.50 -68.83
CA TYR A 586 -10.73 16.81 -67.85
C TYR A 586 -11.85 16.01 -68.54
N VAL A 587 -12.03 14.75 -68.11
CA VAL A 587 -13.14 13.91 -68.58
C VAL A 587 -14.34 14.17 -67.68
N ALA A 588 -15.37 14.84 -68.19
CA ALA A 588 -16.60 15.11 -67.44
C ALA A 588 -17.31 13.81 -66.98
N GLY A 589 -17.86 13.84 -65.77
CA GLY A 589 -18.49 12.72 -65.07
C GLY A 589 -17.51 11.64 -64.61
N SER A 590 -16.22 11.96 -64.48
CA SER A 590 -15.19 10.97 -64.14
C SER A 590 -14.77 10.96 -62.68
N ILE A 591 -15.22 11.93 -61.88
CA ILE A 591 -14.85 11.96 -60.47
C ILE A 591 -15.52 10.79 -59.74
N ARG A 592 -14.71 10.09 -58.94
CA ARG A 592 -15.18 9.06 -58.02
C ARG A 592 -14.50 9.19 -56.67
N SER A 593 -15.23 8.86 -55.62
CA SER A 593 -14.77 8.84 -54.24
C SER A 593 -14.71 7.41 -53.67
N GLY A 594 -13.94 7.25 -52.59
CA GLY A 594 -13.93 6.04 -51.77
C GLY A 594 -12.82 6.08 -50.73
N THR A 595 -12.55 4.96 -50.06
CA THR A 595 -11.55 4.91 -48.96
C THR A 595 -10.11 4.74 -49.45
N THR A 596 -9.90 4.19 -50.64
CA THR A 596 -8.57 4.01 -51.26
C THR A 596 -8.66 4.23 -52.77
N CYS A 597 -7.52 4.50 -53.43
CA CYS A 597 -7.50 4.68 -54.89
C CYS A 597 -8.11 3.50 -55.68
N ALA A 598 -8.00 2.27 -55.16
CA ALA A 598 -8.52 1.08 -55.83
C ALA A 598 -10.03 0.88 -55.61
N ASN A 599 -10.56 1.40 -54.50
CA ASN A 599 -11.98 1.26 -54.11
C ASN A 599 -12.76 2.56 -54.31
N ALA A 600 -12.18 3.55 -54.99
CA ALA A 600 -12.86 4.79 -55.33
C ALA A 600 -13.85 4.55 -56.49
N VAL A 601 -15.00 3.97 -56.15
CA VAL A 601 -16.00 3.50 -57.12
C VAL A 601 -17.30 4.30 -57.08
N ILE A 602 -17.52 5.08 -56.02
CA ILE A 602 -18.72 5.90 -55.83
C ILE A 602 -18.63 7.05 -56.82
N VAL A 603 -19.66 7.22 -57.63
CA VAL A 603 -19.71 8.26 -58.65
C VAL A 603 -20.11 9.56 -57.97
N GLU A 604 -19.37 10.61 -58.26
CA GLU A 604 -19.67 11.98 -57.84
C GLU A 604 -20.36 12.71 -59.02
N ASP A 605 -21.28 13.61 -58.73
CA ASP A 605 -22.06 14.34 -59.74
C ASP A 605 -21.34 15.55 -60.36
N ASP A 606 -20.03 15.67 -60.12
CA ASP A 606 -19.11 16.70 -60.59
C ASP A 606 -19.51 18.14 -60.20
N ASN A 607 -20.47 18.34 -59.29
CA ASN A 607 -20.96 19.66 -58.96
C ASN A 607 -21.00 19.91 -57.44
N ASN A 608 -21.28 21.15 -57.04
CA ASN A 608 -21.30 21.56 -55.63
C ASN A 608 -22.72 21.94 -55.17
N ILE A 609 -23.74 21.25 -55.71
CA ILE A 609 -25.17 21.53 -55.49
C ILE A 609 -25.90 20.22 -55.19
N GLY A 610 -26.30 20.02 -53.94
CA GLY A 610 -27.06 18.84 -53.52
C GLY A 610 -26.58 18.34 -52.17
N GLY A 611 -27.13 17.22 -51.71
CA GLY A 611 -26.49 16.43 -50.67
C GLY A 611 -25.47 15.49 -51.30
N ASP A 612 -24.39 15.22 -50.59
CA ASP A 612 -23.37 14.23 -50.97
C ASP A 612 -24.02 12.87 -51.32
N GLU A 613 -23.38 12.10 -52.22
CA GLU A 613 -23.86 10.82 -52.70
C GLU A 613 -23.83 9.72 -51.61
N SER A 614 -23.78 8.44 -51.99
CA SER A 614 -23.89 7.29 -51.05
C SER A 614 -22.77 7.19 -50.00
N ASP A 615 -21.77 8.08 -50.02
CA ASP A 615 -20.78 8.25 -48.96
C ASP A 615 -20.62 9.73 -48.53
N PRO A 616 -19.90 10.02 -47.43
CA PRO A 616 -19.79 11.37 -46.85
C PRO A 616 -18.77 12.27 -47.57
N VAL A 617 -18.49 12.01 -48.85
CA VAL A 617 -17.56 12.77 -49.67
C VAL A 617 -18.37 13.45 -50.75
N GLY A 618 -18.24 14.76 -50.88
CA GLY A 618 -18.79 15.50 -52.01
C GLY A 618 -17.65 16.04 -52.86
N ALA A 619 -17.74 15.89 -54.18
CA ALA A 619 -16.70 16.33 -55.08
C ALA A 619 -17.23 17.05 -56.32
N SER A 620 -16.44 18.01 -56.80
CA SER A 620 -16.84 18.86 -57.92
C SER A 620 -15.68 19.19 -58.83
N PHE A 621 -15.99 19.51 -60.08
CA PHE A 621 -15.06 20.14 -60.99
C PHE A 621 -15.58 21.52 -61.40
N SER A 622 -14.77 22.55 -61.18
CA SER A 622 -15.09 23.92 -61.61
C SER A 622 -13.86 24.61 -62.18
N ALA A 623 -14.04 25.19 -63.38
CA ALA A 623 -12.99 25.83 -64.18
C ALA A 623 -11.78 24.92 -64.44
N SER A 624 -10.87 24.82 -63.47
CA SER A 624 -9.63 24.05 -63.55
C SER A 624 -9.31 23.27 -62.29
N THR A 625 -10.25 23.14 -61.36
CA THR A 625 -9.98 22.57 -60.05
C THR A 625 -10.96 21.44 -59.77
N VAL A 626 -10.41 20.29 -59.40
CA VAL A 626 -11.15 19.20 -58.78
C VAL A 626 -11.11 19.43 -57.27
N ASP A 627 -12.27 19.72 -56.69
CA ASP A 627 -12.43 19.88 -55.26
C ASP A 627 -13.10 18.64 -54.66
N GLY A 628 -12.67 18.26 -53.46
CA GLY A 628 -13.32 17.22 -52.65
C GLY A 628 -13.56 17.73 -51.24
N ARG A 629 -14.69 17.38 -50.64
CA ARG A 629 -15.08 17.82 -49.31
C ARG A 629 -15.53 16.62 -48.49
N THR A 630 -15.14 16.60 -47.22
CA THR A 630 -15.74 15.68 -46.27
C THR A 630 -15.85 16.34 -44.90
N ALA A 631 -16.87 15.95 -44.13
CA ALA A 631 -17.08 16.46 -42.80
C ALA A 631 -15.95 16.06 -41.83
N SER A 632 -15.43 14.83 -41.94
CA SER A 632 -14.37 14.36 -41.04
C SER A 632 -13.62 13.12 -41.52
N ILE A 633 -12.36 12.97 -41.08
CA ILE A 633 -11.55 11.75 -41.25
C ILE A 633 -11.09 11.28 -39.86
N ALA A 634 -11.55 10.10 -39.42
CA ALA A 634 -11.12 9.50 -38.16
C ALA A 634 -9.62 9.17 -38.16
N ALA A 635 -9.02 9.01 -36.97
CA ALA A 635 -7.62 8.63 -36.83
C ALA A 635 -7.30 7.34 -37.60
N GLY A 636 -6.24 7.35 -38.43
CA GLY A 636 -5.85 6.22 -39.27
C GLY A 636 -6.74 5.96 -40.50
N ALA A 637 -7.83 6.71 -40.68
CA ALA A 637 -8.71 6.56 -41.84
C ALA A 637 -8.20 7.31 -43.08
N THR A 638 -8.69 6.90 -44.25
CA THR A 638 -8.31 7.44 -45.54
C THR A 638 -9.52 7.77 -46.40
N ILE A 639 -9.36 8.78 -47.26
CA ILE A 639 -10.31 9.13 -48.33
C ILE A 639 -9.50 9.28 -49.62
N ALA A 640 -10.04 8.79 -50.71
CA ALA A 640 -9.48 8.90 -52.03
C ALA A 640 -10.48 9.60 -52.96
N LEU A 641 -9.96 10.52 -53.77
CA LEU A 641 -10.66 11.09 -54.89
C LEU A 641 -9.92 10.73 -56.17
N VAL A 642 -10.61 10.13 -57.14
CA VAL A 642 -10.04 9.79 -58.45
C VAL A 642 -10.78 10.49 -59.55
N TYR A 643 -10.07 10.85 -60.61
CA TYR A 643 -10.65 11.52 -61.78
C TYR A 643 -9.79 11.28 -63.03
N ASN A 644 -10.39 11.42 -64.21
CA ASN A 644 -9.72 11.14 -65.48
C ASN A 644 -9.35 12.42 -66.25
N ILE A 645 -8.20 12.38 -66.91
CA ILE A 645 -7.72 13.40 -67.85
C ILE A 645 -7.28 12.73 -69.16
N THR A 646 -7.49 13.38 -70.31
CA THR A 646 -6.92 12.96 -71.60
C THR A 646 -5.57 13.63 -71.89
N VAL A 647 -4.61 12.89 -72.44
CA VAL A 647 -3.32 13.46 -72.89
C VAL A 647 -3.49 14.11 -74.26
N GLN A 648 -2.91 15.29 -74.49
CA GLN A 648 -2.81 15.88 -75.84
C GLN A 648 -1.58 15.42 -76.60
#